data_AF-A0A9W8PBP5-F1
#
_entry.id   AF-A0A9W8PBP5-F1
#
_cell.length_a   1.000
_cell.length_b   1.000
_cell.length_c   1.000
_cell.angle_alpha   90.00
_cell.angle_beta   90.00
_cell.angle_gamma   90.00
#
_symmetry.space_group_name_H-M   'P 1'
#
loop_
_entity.id
_entity.type
_entity.pdbx_description
1 polymer ?
#
loop_
_entity_poly.entity_id
_entity_poly.type
_entity_poly.pdbx_seq_one_letter_code
_entity_poly.pdbx_strand_id
1 'polypeptide(L)'
;MIVEALLISILTALFFQQQQRRRRPRALTTMTRPTIYDLVQSTTTISSEYARDPSEEPGKITKRLYSHVRETDESPPPNLGNFGSVPPSPLFLSIYHSILLNLAASGDAMAGMVSPPLIASSGVVPLTIVAPLPDIVKHMSNCIVRAKKEVFLATNFWINSDTSRIVTDAFRELSKRAGERGDKVVVKVLYDRGNVKQAFEHHQHVPLSTYTNDKVNLPPPEEIPNIHMEVVNYHVPLLGTFHSKFMVVDREVALLMSNNIQDNDNLEMCVRLEGPIVDSLYDVCLASWSTTLEPPLPCRDSPAMTKPLPSYTDPSFLALFTKDSTKEPVNLSSVAQAGHESLDLPEHLPGNPHYDTTIAGEIRRIQASYAPKPGETHLQAVSRHFNITKMQKADGGVQPTAPEPSSDSLVASEEMTPYIPLPPSAFPGGEIGSPTPIPMLVASRAPLGTPTFSIPQAVKYPQNVAFLEAIRGAQKSVFIQTPNLNAEPLLPELVKAVRRGVQVEIWVCLGYNDAGELLPYQNGTNEMIANRLYNDPGLFTTTHQAHPSVPVVPNTKESMLTPNEAGDASQAAEPHRLNESDDLNSNANANANAQDVEAGSSELHPNDAQPLSEEEKSRLKIYNYVAKDQDKPIHNKFKKRSCHIKVLIIDSHLAIQGNGNQDTQTYFHSQEINVMLDSEEVCKRWMEGLRRNQNTEKYGLVSPLDGCWHDPKTGEMAEGAIGVDPGRFSWAKGVIGAVQRVRGAGGF
;
A
#
# COMPACT_ATOMS: atom_id res chain seq x y z
N MET A 1 -24.02 21.13 19.87
CA MET A 1 -23.37 20.42 20.99
C MET A 1 -24.28 19.41 21.71
N ILE A 2 -25.28 19.79 22.52
CA ILE A 2 -26.09 18.78 23.27
C ILE A 2 -26.96 17.91 22.35
N VAL A 3 -27.53 18.50 21.30
CA VAL A 3 -28.38 17.78 20.33
C VAL A 3 -27.57 16.80 19.46
N GLU A 4 -26.32 17.15 19.11
CA GLU A 4 -25.43 16.29 18.32
C GLU A 4 -24.91 15.10 19.12
N ALA A 5 -24.58 15.29 20.41
CA ALA A 5 -24.17 14.19 21.30
C ALA A 5 -25.31 13.18 21.54
N LEU A 6 -26.55 13.67 21.60
CA LEU A 6 -27.74 12.82 21.71
C LEU A 6 -27.96 11.99 20.43
N LEU A 7 -27.76 12.60 19.25
CA LEU A 7 -27.90 11.93 17.95
C LEU A 7 -26.86 10.82 17.77
N ILE A 8 -25.60 11.07 18.16
CA ILE A 8 -24.52 10.07 18.14
C ILE A 8 -24.86 8.91 19.07
N SER A 9 -25.37 9.18 20.27
CA SER A 9 -25.74 8.14 21.24
C SER A 9 -26.90 7.27 20.72
N ILE A 10 -27.90 7.88 20.08
CA ILE A 10 -29.04 7.18 19.47
C ILE A 10 -28.59 6.32 18.27
N LEU A 11 -27.74 6.85 17.40
CA LEU A 11 -27.19 6.11 16.26
C LEU A 11 -26.32 4.92 16.71
N THR A 12 -25.54 5.11 17.78
CA THR A 12 -24.73 4.04 18.38
C THR A 12 -25.62 2.94 18.97
N ALA A 13 -26.69 3.31 19.69
CA ALA A 13 -27.65 2.36 20.24
C ALA A 13 -28.42 1.59 19.16
N LEU A 14 -28.82 2.26 18.07
CA LEU A 14 -29.49 1.63 16.93
C LEU A 14 -28.56 0.67 16.18
N PHE A 15 -27.28 1.02 16.03
CA PHE A 15 -26.26 0.14 15.45
C PHE A 15 -26.08 -1.16 16.26
N PHE A 16 -25.98 -1.06 17.59
CA PHE A 16 -25.91 -2.23 18.47
C PHE A 16 -27.20 -3.07 18.46
N GLN A 17 -28.38 -2.44 18.41
CA GLN A 17 -29.65 -3.16 18.27
C GLN A 17 -29.78 -3.89 16.92
N GLN A 18 -29.25 -3.31 15.84
CA GLN A 18 -29.26 -3.93 14.52
C GLN A 18 -28.30 -5.12 14.42
N GLN A 19 -27.16 -5.07 15.13
CA GLN A 19 -26.28 -6.22 15.29
C GLN A 19 -26.91 -7.35 16.13
N GLN A 20 -27.65 -7.03 17.19
CA GLN A 20 -28.31 -8.04 18.02
C GLN A 20 -29.49 -8.75 17.34
N ARG A 21 -30.20 -8.09 16.42
CA ARG A 21 -31.34 -8.67 15.70
C ARG A 21 -30.98 -9.66 14.58
N ARG A 22 -29.70 -9.81 14.22
CA ARG A 22 -29.23 -10.78 13.20
C ARG A 22 -29.02 -12.21 13.72
N ARG A 23 -29.31 -12.49 15.00
CA ARG A 23 -29.21 -13.84 15.58
C ARG A 23 -30.58 -14.54 15.62
N ARG A 24 -31.02 -15.08 14.49
CA ARG A 24 -32.01 -16.18 14.47
C ARG A 24 -31.49 -17.29 13.55
N PRO A 25 -31.19 -18.49 14.06
CA PRO A 25 -30.75 -19.59 13.20
C PRO A 25 -31.98 -20.13 12.43
N ARG A 26 -31.93 -20.05 11.10
CA ARG A 26 -32.76 -20.91 10.24
C ARG A 26 -32.07 -22.26 10.16
N ALA A 27 -32.83 -23.34 10.35
CA ALA A 27 -32.34 -24.69 10.12
C ALA A 27 -31.89 -24.82 8.67
N LEU A 28 -30.58 -25.03 8.46
CA LEU A 28 -29.99 -25.38 7.18
C LEU A 28 -29.48 -26.81 7.27
N THR A 29 -29.89 -27.59 6.27
CA THR A 29 -29.41 -28.92 5.89
C THR A 29 -27.88 -29.00 6.02
N THR A 30 -27.38 -30.11 6.57
CA THR A 30 -25.96 -30.38 6.82
C THR A 30 -25.16 -30.50 5.52
N MET A 31 -24.82 -29.37 4.90
CA MET A 31 -23.64 -29.28 4.02
C MET A 31 -22.46 -28.82 4.88
N THR A 32 -21.35 -29.55 4.82
CA THR A 32 -20.08 -29.14 5.44
C THR A 32 -19.65 -27.80 4.84
N ARG A 33 -19.55 -26.77 5.68
CA ARG A 33 -19.09 -25.44 5.27
C ARG A 33 -17.63 -25.49 4.83
N PRO A 34 -17.24 -24.80 3.74
CA PRO A 34 -15.86 -24.81 3.27
C PRO A 34 -14.93 -24.08 4.24
N THR A 35 -13.69 -24.53 4.33
CA THR A 35 -12.58 -23.80 4.97
C THR A 35 -11.95 -22.81 3.99
N ILE A 36 -11.07 -21.93 4.47
CA ILE A 36 -10.24 -21.09 3.59
C ILE A 36 -9.41 -21.94 2.62
N TYR A 37 -8.89 -23.08 3.06
CA TYR A 37 -8.06 -23.95 2.23
C TYR A 37 -8.84 -24.58 1.08
N ASP A 38 -10.12 -24.92 1.31
CA ASP A 38 -11.04 -25.37 0.25
C ASP A 38 -11.31 -24.23 -0.75
N LEU A 39 -11.51 -23.01 -0.23
CA LEU A 39 -11.78 -21.84 -1.06
C LEU A 39 -10.60 -21.44 -1.92
N VAL A 40 -9.37 -21.52 -1.43
CA VAL A 40 -8.16 -21.18 -2.22
C VAL A 40 -8.01 -22.09 -3.45
N GLN A 41 -8.49 -23.34 -3.38
CA GLN A 41 -8.45 -24.29 -4.49
C GLN A 41 -9.66 -24.20 -5.43
N SER A 42 -10.63 -23.34 -5.10
CA SER A 42 -11.85 -23.15 -5.89
C SER A 42 -11.55 -22.43 -7.20
N THR A 43 -12.29 -22.76 -8.25
CA THR A 43 -12.32 -21.97 -9.50
C THR A 43 -13.33 -20.81 -9.45
N THR A 44 -14.08 -20.71 -8.35
CA THR A 44 -15.16 -19.73 -8.18
C THR A 44 -14.66 -18.50 -7.43
N THR A 45 -14.78 -17.35 -8.06
CA THR A 45 -14.33 -16.03 -7.59
C THR A 45 -15.45 -15.02 -7.81
N ILE A 46 -15.31 -13.81 -7.25
CA ILE A 46 -16.24 -12.70 -7.53
C ILE A 46 -16.27 -12.43 -9.03
N SER A 47 -15.10 -12.35 -9.65
CA SER A 47 -14.92 -12.12 -11.09
C SER A 47 -15.49 -13.23 -11.97
N SER A 48 -15.37 -14.52 -11.60
CA SER A 48 -15.89 -15.62 -12.41
C SER A 48 -17.40 -15.76 -12.30
N GLU A 49 -18.00 -15.46 -11.15
CA GLU A 49 -19.47 -15.40 -11.00
C GLU A 49 -20.05 -14.16 -11.67
N TYR A 50 -19.38 -13.01 -11.58
CA TYR A 50 -19.78 -11.77 -12.26
C TYR A 50 -19.73 -11.92 -13.79
N ALA A 51 -18.76 -12.67 -14.31
CA ALA A 51 -18.71 -13.02 -15.73
C ALA A 51 -19.96 -13.83 -16.16
N ARG A 52 -20.39 -14.80 -15.33
CA ARG A 52 -21.56 -15.64 -15.59
C ARG A 52 -22.88 -14.87 -15.54
N ASP A 53 -23.06 -14.03 -14.53
CA ASP A 53 -24.24 -13.16 -14.38
C ASP A 53 -23.82 -11.74 -14.02
N PRO A 54 -23.62 -10.87 -15.03
CA PRO A 54 -23.18 -9.49 -14.78
C PRO A 54 -24.28 -8.59 -14.19
N SER A 55 -25.52 -9.09 -14.07
CA SER A 55 -26.61 -8.35 -13.40
C SER A 55 -26.56 -8.48 -11.88
N GLU A 56 -25.85 -9.48 -11.37
CA GLU A 56 -25.67 -9.68 -9.93
C GLU A 56 -24.61 -8.72 -9.38
N GLU A 57 -24.96 -7.99 -8.32
CA GLU A 57 -24.03 -7.11 -7.59
C GLU A 57 -22.83 -7.91 -7.06
N PRO A 58 -21.58 -7.48 -7.32
CA PRO A 58 -20.39 -8.11 -6.75
C PRO A 58 -20.47 -8.31 -5.23
N GLY A 59 -21.04 -7.35 -4.49
CA GLY A 59 -21.23 -7.47 -3.04
C GLY A 59 -22.21 -8.58 -2.63
N LYS A 60 -23.19 -8.93 -3.48
CA LYS A 60 -24.07 -10.09 -3.28
C LYS A 60 -23.35 -11.40 -3.61
N ILE A 61 -22.58 -11.42 -4.70
CA ILE A 61 -21.70 -12.53 -5.05
C ILE A 61 -20.74 -12.84 -3.89
N THR A 62 -20.04 -11.83 -3.38
CA THR A 62 -19.13 -11.94 -2.23
C THR A 62 -19.82 -12.57 -1.01
N LYS A 63 -21.02 -12.09 -0.66
CA LYS A 63 -21.79 -12.65 0.46
C LYS A 63 -22.19 -14.10 0.21
N ARG A 64 -22.65 -14.45 -0.99
CA ARG A 64 -23.03 -15.81 -1.37
C ARG A 64 -21.85 -16.77 -1.25
N LEU A 65 -20.69 -16.38 -1.76
CA LEU A 65 -19.50 -17.22 -1.80
C LEU A 65 -18.84 -17.37 -0.42
N TYR A 66 -18.81 -16.30 0.38
CA TYR A 66 -17.86 -16.19 1.48
C TYR A 66 -18.45 -15.86 2.87
N SER A 67 -19.78 -15.80 3.03
CA SER A 67 -20.39 -15.48 4.35
C SER A 67 -20.44 -16.65 5.34
N HIS A 68 -20.11 -17.87 4.91
CA HIS A 68 -20.26 -19.10 5.69
C HIS A 68 -19.01 -19.97 5.65
N VAL A 69 -17.84 -19.36 5.82
CA VAL A 69 -16.57 -20.08 5.93
C VAL A 69 -16.43 -20.69 7.33
N ARG A 70 -15.90 -21.91 7.41
CA ARG A 70 -15.60 -22.59 8.67
C ARG A 70 -14.24 -22.11 9.18
N GLU A 71 -14.23 -21.61 10.41
CA GLU A 71 -12.99 -21.31 11.16
C GLU A 71 -12.22 -22.60 11.46
N THR A 72 -10.89 -22.54 11.36
CA THR A 72 -10.00 -23.66 11.70
C THR A 72 -8.61 -23.16 12.08
N ASP A 73 -7.99 -23.82 13.05
CA ASP A 73 -6.58 -23.61 13.44
C ASP A 73 -5.64 -24.65 12.80
N GLU A 74 -6.17 -25.51 11.91
CA GLU A 74 -5.37 -26.47 11.15
C GLU A 74 -4.35 -25.76 10.27
N SER A 75 -3.16 -26.34 10.14
CA SER A 75 -2.14 -25.80 9.23
C SER A 75 -2.57 -25.92 7.76
N PRO A 76 -2.17 -24.97 6.89
CA PRO A 76 -2.47 -25.05 5.46
C PRO A 76 -1.85 -26.32 4.85
N PRO A 77 -2.58 -27.04 3.99
CA PRO A 77 -2.02 -28.10 3.18
C PRO A 77 -0.76 -27.65 2.41
N PRO A 78 0.19 -28.57 2.17
CA PRO A 78 1.32 -28.26 1.29
C PRO A 78 0.82 -28.01 -0.14
N ASN A 79 1.46 -27.06 -0.85
CA ASN A 79 1.16 -26.70 -2.24
C ASN A 79 -0.17 -25.96 -2.48
N LEU A 80 -0.55 -25.05 -1.58
CA LEU A 80 -1.60 -24.07 -1.88
C LEU A 80 -1.06 -22.88 -2.68
N GLY A 81 -1.93 -22.29 -3.52
CA GLY A 81 -1.62 -21.10 -4.31
C GLY A 81 -1.35 -21.39 -5.79
N ASN A 82 -1.50 -20.37 -6.63
CA ASN A 82 -1.29 -20.45 -8.07
C ASN A 82 -0.15 -19.51 -8.51
N PHE A 83 1.09 -19.94 -8.27
CA PHE A 83 2.29 -19.10 -8.49
C PHE A 83 2.84 -19.14 -9.93
N GLY A 84 2.13 -19.76 -10.86
CA GLY A 84 2.64 -20.00 -12.22
C GLY A 84 3.75 -21.05 -12.24
N SER A 85 4.65 -20.95 -13.21
CA SER A 85 5.74 -21.93 -13.43
C SER A 85 7.00 -21.66 -12.61
N VAL A 86 7.14 -20.46 -12.05
CA VAL A 86 8.29 -20.09 -11.20
C VAL A 86 7.93 -20.44 -9.76
N PRO A 87 8.73 -21.26 -9.05
CA PRO A 87 8.44 -21.57 -7.66
C PRO A 87 8.73 -20.35 -6.76
N PRO A 88 7.86 -20.07 -5.77
CA PRO A 88 8.14 -19.05 -4.76
C PRO A 88 9.27 -19.47 -3.81
N SER A 89 9.96 -18.48 -3.27
CA SER A 89 10.99 -18.64 -2.25
C SER A 89 10.39 -19.09 -0.92
N PRO A 90 11.21 -19.70 -0.02
CA PRO A 90 10.74 -20.10 1.30
C PRO A 90 10.12 -18.96 2.11
N LEU A 91 10.69 -17.75 2.03
CA LEU A 91 10.16 -16.57 2.72
C LEU A 91 8.80 -16.14 2.15
N PHE A 92 8.66 -16.14 0.82
CA PHE A 92 7.39 -15.83 0.19
C PHE A 92 6.29 -16.82 0.63
N LEU A 93 6.60 -18.12 0.61
CA LEU A 93 5.68 -19.17 1.03
C LEU A 93 5.31 -19.06 2.51
N SER A 94 6.26 -18.77 3.39
CA SER A 94 5.96 -18.61 4.82
C SER A 94 5.00 -17.44 5.06
N ILE A 95 5.20 -16.31 4.37
CA ILE A 95 4.29 -15.17 4.46
C ILE A 95 2.89 -15.54 3.95
N TYR A 96 2.81 -16.20 2.79
CA TYR A 96 1.53 -16.64 2.24
C TYR A 96 0.79 -17.61 3.18
N HIS A 97 1.50 -18.57 3.77
CA HIS A 97 0.94 -19.49 4.75
C HIS A 97 0.43 -18.76 6.00
N SER A 98 1.19 -17.79 6.53
CA SER A 98 0.75 -16.95 7.65
C SER A 98 -0.51 -16.15 7.33
N ILE A 99 -0.66 -15.67 6.10
CA ILE A 99 -1.90 -15.03 5.63
C ILE A 99 -3.06 -16.03 5.66
N LEU A 100 -2.88 -17.22 5.09
CA LEU A 100 -3.93 -18.24 5.05
C LEU A 100 -4.35 -18.70 6.43
N LEU A 101 -3.40 -18.87 7.35
CA LEU A 101 -3.67 -19.19 8.76
C LEU A 101 -4.55 -18.12 9.42
N ASN A 102 -4.25 -16.84 9.21
CA ASN A 102 -5.03 -15.74 9.78
C ASN A 102 -6.45 -15.66 9.20
N LEU A 103 -6.60 -15.89 7.90
CA LEU A 103 -7.91 -15.98 7.26
C LEU A 103 -8.70 -17.19 7.79
N ALA A 104 -8.04 -18.34 7.95
CA ALA A 104 -8.65 -19.57 8.43
C ALA A 104 -9.13 -19.45 9.88
N ALA A 105 -8.31 -18.86 10.75
CA ALA A 105 -8.65 -18.64 12.16
C ALA A 105 -9.75 -17.58 12.34
N SER A 106 -9.83 -16.58 11.46
CA SER A 106 -10.87 -15.54 11.54
C SER A 106 -12.18 -15.88 10.84
N GLY A 107 -12.16 -16.84 9.91
CA GLY A 107 -13.31 -17.16 9.06
C GLY A 107 -13.70 -16.04 8.08
N ASP A 108 -12.90 -14.97 7.99
CA ASP A 108 -13.15 -13.82 7.12
C ASP A 108 -12.34 -13.93 5.83
N ALA A 109 -12.86 -14.69 4.86
CA ALA A 109 -12.24 -14.85 3.55
C ALA A 109 -12.02 -13.54 2.77
N MET A 110 -12.72 -12.47 3.15
CA MET A 110 -12.70 -11.19 2.43
C MET A 110 -12.00 -10.08 3.21
N ALA A 111 -11.29 -10.41 4.30
CA ALA A 111 -10.44 -9.46 5.01
C ALA A 111 -9.39 -8.81 4.07
N GLY A 112 -8.99 -9.50 3.00
CA GLY A 112 -8.10 -8.99 1.95
C GLY A 112 -8.79 -8.31 0.77
N MET A 113 -10.12 -8.15 0.73
CA MET A 113 -10.83 -7.58 -0.43
C MET A 113 -10.57 -8.26 -1.79
N VAL A 114 -10.17 -9.53 -1.79
CA VAL A 114 -9.91 -10.35 -2.98
C VAL A 114 -10.40 -11.77 -2.72
N SER A 115 -10.95 -12.43 -3.74
CA SER A 115 -11.37 -13.83 -3.64
C SER A 115 -10.18 -14.74 -3.24
N PRO A 116 -10.35 -15.72 -2.33
CA PRO A 116 -9.25 -16.58 -1.89
C PRO A 116 -8.42 -17.25 -3.00
N PRO A 117 -9.01 -17.76 -4.11
CA PRO A 117 -8.23 -18.29 -5.25
C PRO A 117 -7.29 -17.30 -5.92
N LEU A 118 -7.53 -16.00 -5.75
CA LEU A 118 -6.81 -14.92 -6.42
C LEU A 118 -5.90 -14.12 -5.46
N ILE A 119 -5.78 -14.54 -4.19
CA ILE A 119 -4.81 -13.94 -3.26
C ILE A 119 -3.38 -14.11 -3.81
N ALA A 120 -3.04 -15.34 -4.21
CA ALA A 120 -1.73 -15.70 -4.76
C ALA A 120 -1.85 -15.93 -6.28
N SER A 121 -0.94 -15.33 -7.03
CA SER A 121 -0.92 -15.34 -8.49
C SER A 121 0.52 -15.27 -9.02
N SER A 122 0.67 -14.85 -10.28
CA SER A 122 1.96 -14.51 -10.89
C SER A 122 1.82 -13.34 -11.86
N GLY A 123 2.90 -12.63 -12.13
CA GLY A 123 2.87 -11.50 -13.06
C GLY A 123 4.25 -10.98 -13.43
N VAL A 124 4.27 -9.87 -14.15
CA VAL A 124 5.50 -9.15 -14.53
C VAL A 124 5.33 -7.64 -14.25
N VAL A 125 6.45 -6.95 -14.06
CA VAL A 125 6.51 -5.50 -13.83
C VAL A 125 7.29 -4.82 -14.97
N PRO A 126 6.69 -4.57 -16.16
CA PRO A 126 7.42 -3.99 -17.29
C PRO A 126 7.88 -2.54 -17.07
N LEU A 127 7.17 -1.75 -16.26
CA LEU A 127 7.50 -0.36 -16.01
C LEU A 127 7.29 0.00 -14.55
N THR A 128 8.30 0.63 -13.95
CA THR A 128 8.21 1.29 -12.65
C THR A 128 8.40 2.79 -12.86
N ILE A 129 7.63 3.61 -12.16
CA ILE A 129 7.73 5.06 -12.20
C ILE A 129 7.99 5.57 -10.77
N VAL A 130 9.05 6.36 -10.60
CA VAL A 130 9.35 7.09 -9.36
C VAL A 130 9.49 8.56 -9.72
N ALA A 131 8.43 9.33 -9.49
CA ALA A 131 8.30 10.66 -10.07
C ALA A 131 7.36 11.56 -9.26
N PRO A 132 7.41 12.89 -9.47
CA PRO A 132 6.33 13.76 -9.03
C PRO A 132 5.00 13.36 -9.65
N LEU A 133 3.90 13.61 -8.93
CA LEU A 133 2.57 13.10 -9.25
C LEU A 133 2.12 13.26 -10.72
N PRO A 134 2.29 14.43 -11.39
CA PRO A 134 1.85 14.61 -12.77
C PRO A 134 2.47 13.60 -13.75
N ASP A 135 3.71 13.17 -13.53
CA ASP A 135 4.38 12.24 -14.43
C ASP A 135 3.84 10.83 -14.35
N ILE A 136 3.32 10.40 -13.19
CA ILE A 136 2.55 9.15 -13.09
C ILE A 136 1.22 9.30 -13.84
N VAL A 137 0.56 10.44 -13.69
CA VAL A 137 -0.74 10.70 -14.33
C VAL A 137 -0.61 10.81 -15.86
N LYS A 138 0.54 11.27 -16.39
CA LYS A 138 0.87 11.19 -17.82
C LYS A 138 0.86 9.72 -18.30
N HIS A 139 1.44 8.78 -17.56
CA HIS A 139 1.35 7.35 -17.91
C HIS A 139 -0.09 6.82 -17.84
N MET A 140 -0.83 7.20 -16.80
CA MET A 140 -2.24 6.82 -16.66
C MET A 140 -3.04 7.27 -17.89
N SER A 141 -2.83 8.51 -18.34
CA SER A 141 -3.52 9.10 -19.48
C SER A 141 -3.24 8.38 -20.80
N ASN A 142 -1.99 7.96 -21.02
CA ASN A 142 -1.61 7.16 -22.19
C ASN A 142 -2.28 5.77 -22.16
N CYS A 143 -2.35 5.15 -20.99
CA CYS A 143 -3.10 3.89 -20.81
C CYS A 143 -4.60 4.07 -21.07
N ILE A 144 -5.22 5.15 -20.57
CA ILE A 144 -6.63 5.50 -20.82
C ILE A 144 -6.87 5.67 -22.32
N VAL A 145 -6.06 6.48 -23.00
CA VAL A 145 -6.24 6.77 -24.43
C VAL A 145 -6.03 5.55 -25.33
N ARG A 146 -5.21 4.58 -24.89
CA ARG A 146 -5.02 3.31 -25.61
C ARG A 146 -6.14 2.30 -25.37
N ALA A 147 -6.92 2.45 -24.30
CA ALA A 147 -7.99 1.52 -23.93
C ALA A 147 -8.96 1.28 -25.10
N LYS A 148 -9.40 0.02 -25.23
CA LYS A 148 -10.29 -0.43 -26.30
C LYS A 148 -11.68 -0.75 -25.81
N LYS A 149 -11.83 -1.22 -24.58
CA LYS A 149 -13.07 -1.79 -24.05
C LYS A 149 -13.43 -1.21 -22.70
N GLU A 150 -12.48 -1.10 -21.77
CA GLU A 150 -12.77 -0.61 -20.43
C GLU A 150 -11.59 0.03 -19.68
N VAL A 151 -11.94 0.91 -18.75
CA VAL A 151 -11.04 1.45 -17.72
C VAL A 151 -11.77 1.43 -16.38
N PHE A 152 -11.18 0.80 -15.37
CA PHE A 152 -11.57 0.96 -13.98
C PHE A 152 -10.50 1.79 -13.28
N LEU A 153 -10.85 2.97 -12.77
CA LEU A 153 -9.94 3.88 -12.08
C LEU A 153 -10.40 4.08 -10.64
N ALA A 154 -9.54 3.75 -9.69
CA ALA A 154 -9.78 3.94 -8.28
C ALA A 154 -8.70 4.85 -7.67
N THR A 155 -9.12 5.83 -6.86
CA THR A 155 -8.22 6.71 -6.11
C THR A 155 -8.85 7.04 -4.75
N ASN A 156 -8.07 7.29 -3.71
CA ASN A 156 -8.65 7.75 -2.45
C ASN A 156 -9.26 9.14 -2.61
N PHE A 157 -8.49 10.08 -3.18
CA PHE A 157 -8.91 11.47 -3.29
C PHE A 157 -8.81 11.97 -4.73
N TRP A 158 -9.81 12.79 -5.10
CA TRP A 158 -9.90 13.47 -6.40
C TRP A 158 -10.28 14.93 -6.20
N ILE A 159 -9.51 15.85 -6.80
CA ILE A 159 -9.87 17.27 -6.90
C ILE A 159 -9.47 17.85 -8.25
N ASN A 160 -10.31 18.75 -8.76
CA ASN A 160 -10.05 19.51 -9.96
C ASN A 160 -8.74 20.32 -9.82
N SER A 161 -7.82 20.06 -10.74
CA SER A 161 -6.42 20.52 -10.73
C SER A 161 -5.81 20.40 -12.14
N ASP A 162 -4.61 20.94 -12.34
CA ASP A 162 -3.87 20.73 -13.59
C ASP A 162 -3.62 19.23 -13.80
N THR A 163 -3.27 18.51 -12.75
CA THR A 163 -3.10 17.06 -12.79
C THR A 163 -4.39 16.32 -13.16
N SER A 164 -5.52 16.60 -12.49
CA SER A 164 -6.77 15.90 -12.83
C SER A 164 -7.22 16.18 -14.26
N ARG A 165 -6.87 17.36 -14.80
CA ARG A 165 -7.14 17.72 -16.19
C ARG A 165 -6.43 16.82 -17.20
N ILE A 166 -5.22 16.32 -16.89
CA ILE A 166 -4.53 15.33 -17.74
C ILE A 166 -5.42 14.08 -17.92
N VAL A 167 -6.09 13.63 -16.85
CA VAL A 167 -7.01 12.47 -16.90
C VAL A 167 -8.29 12.81 -17.66
N THR A 168 -8.89 13.97 -17.43
CA THR A 168 -10.16 14.32 -18.10
C THR A 168 -9.98 14.60 -19.59
N ASP A 169 -8.86 15.19 -19.99
CA ASP A 169 -8.46 15.31 -21.39
C ASP A 169 -8.25 13.92 -22.02
N ALA A 170 -7.68 12.97 -21.28
CA ALA A 170 -7.53 11.59 -21.73
C ALA A 170 -8.88 10.89 -21.99
N PHE A 171 -9.89 11.13 -21.16
CA PHE A 171 -11.24 10.61 -21.41
C PHE A 171 -11.86 11.23 -22.67
N ARG A 172 -11.67 12.54 -22.91
CA ARG A 172 -12.13 13.19 -24.15
C ARG A 172 -11.47 12.58 -25.37
N GLU A 173 -10.15 12.40 -25.34
CA GLU A 173 -9.42 11.77 -26.44
C GLU A 173 -9.80 10.30 -26.63
N LEU A 174 -9.94 9.52 -25.56
CA LEU A 174 -10.42 8.14 -25.62
C LEU A 174 -11.80 8.07 -26.29
N SER A 175 -12.73 8.97 -25.90
CA SER A 175 -14.07 9.03 -26.48
C SER A 175 -14.02 9.37 -27.97
N LYS A 176 -13.19 10.34 -28.37
CA LYS A 176 -12.97 10.66 -29.79
C LYS A 176 -12.48 9.43 -30.56
N ARG A 177 -11.41 8.78 -30.08
CA ARG A 177 -10.82 7.60 -30.73
C ARG A 177 -11.78 6.40 -30.75
N ALA A 178 -12.63 6.24 -29.74
CA ALA A 178 -13.67 5.22 -29.72
C ALA A 178 -14.72 5.48 -30.82
N GLY A 179 -15.15 6.74 -30.97
CA GLY A 179 -16.05 7.15 -32.06
C GLY A 179 -15.47 6.92 -33.46
N GLU A 180 -14.19 7.22 -33.67
CA GLU A 180 -13.48 6.95 -34.92
C GLU A 180 -13.44 5.44 -35.26
N ARG A 181 -13.41 4.58 -34.24
CA ARG A 181 -13.50 3.11 -34.39
C ARG A 181 -14.93 2.60 -34.56
N GLY A 182 -15.96 3.41 -34.29
CA GLY A 182 -17.35 2.98 -34.20
C GLY A 182 -17.66 2.16 -32.93
N ASP A 183 -16.85 2.31 -31.88
CA ASP A 183 -16.95 1.57 -30.62
C ASP A 183 -17.43 2.45 -29.45
N LYS A 184 -17.82 1.80 -28.34
CA LYS A 184 -17.96 2.44 -27.03
C LYS A 184 -17.04 1.82 -25.99
N VAL A 185 -16.57 2.62 -25.05
CA VAL A 185 -15.69 2.20 -23.95
C VAL A 185 -16.41 2.39 -22.62
N VAL A 186 -16.28 1.44 -21.70
CA VAL A 186 -16.87 1.53 -20.35
C VAL A 186 -15.83 2.07 -19.38
N VAL A 187 -16.16 3.15 -18.65
CA VAL A 187 -15.27 3.74 -17.65
C VAL A 187 -15.95 3.72 -16.29
N LYS A 188 -15.28 3.15 -15.28
CA LYS A 188 -15.72 3.16 -13.89
C LYS A 188 -14.74 3.96 -13.06
N VAL A 189 -15.23 4.95 -12.31
CA VAL A 189 -14.40 5.78 -11.42
C VAL A 189 -14.86 5.59 -9.98
N LEU A 190 -13.94 5.20 -9.11
CA LEU A 190 -14.19 5.02 -7.68
C LEU A 190 -13.32 6.00 -6.89
N TYR A 191 -13.93 6.78 -6.00
CA TYR A 191 -13.18 7.62 -5.06
C TYR A 191 -13.79 7.64 -3.65
N ASP A 192 -13.06 8.19 -2.68
CA ASP A 192 -13.56 8.45 -1.34
C ASP A 192 -13.86 9.94 -1.12
N ARG A 193 -15.10 10.24 -0.73
CA ARG A 193 -15.45 11.52 -0.13
C ARG A 193 -16.51 11.31 0.96
N GLY A 194 -16.04 11.26 2.20
CA GLY A 194 -16.90 11.15 3.38
C GLY A 194 -18.12 12.08 3.35
N ASN A 195 -19.30 11.50 3.57
CA ASN A 195 -20.57 12.20 3.66
C ASN A 195 -21.53 11.49 4.64
N VAL A 196 -22.49 12.23 5.20
CA VAL A 196 -23.39 11.72 6.25
C VAL A 196 -24.31 10.58 5.79
N LYS A 197 -24.62 10.47 4.48
CA LYS A 197 -25.47 9.39 3.95
C LYS A 197 -24.76 8.04 4.03
N GLN A 198 -23.42 8.04 4.09
CA GLN A 198 -22.61 6.83 4.20
C GLN A 198 -22.72 6.15 5.57
N ALA A 199 -23.47 6.72 6.52
CA ALA A 199 -23.86 5.98 7.73
C ALA A 199 -24.85 4.84 7.44
N PHE A 200 -25.54 4.85 6.29
CA PHE A 200 -26.50 3.82 5.89
C PHE A 200 -26.04 3.01 4.67
N GLU A 201 -25.42 3.69 3.70
CA GLU A 201 -24.98 3.09 2.45
C GLU A 201 -23.57 3.58 2.08
N HIS A 202 -22.58 2.69 2.25
CA HIS A 202 -21.15 3.03 2.10
C HIS A 202 -20.78 3.39 0.65
N HIS A 203 -21.36 2.70 -0.33
CA HIS A 203 -21.11 2.89 -1.76
C HIS A 203 -22.25 3.70 -2.37
N GLN A 204 -21.94 4.88 -2.90
CA GLN A 204 -22.95 5.79 -3.44
C GLN A 204 -22.63 6.15 -4.88
N HIS A 205 -23.57 5.88 -5.78
CA HIS A 205 -23.49 6.41 -7.15
C HIS A 205 -23.49 7.94 -7.10
N VAL A 206 -22.54 8.54 -7.81
CA VAL A 206 -22.36 9.99 -7.87
C VAL A 206 -23.15 10.53 -9.06
N PRO A 207 -24.14 11.39 -8.85
CA PRO A 207 -24.96 11.91 -9.95
C PRO A 207 -24.16 12.89 -10.81
N LEU A 208 -24.58 13.04 -12.08
CA LEU A 208 -23.97 13.92 -13.09
C LEU A 208 -23.57 15.28 -12.52
N SER A 209 -24.53 16.00 -11.91
CA SER A 209 -24.32 17.34 -11.35
C SER A 209 -23.25 17.41 -10.24
N THR A 210 -22.93 16.28 -9.61
CA THR A 210 -21.92 16.22 -8.55
C THR A 210 -20.52 15.95 -9.10
N TYR A 211 -20.37 15.04 -10.08
CA TYR A 211 -19.05 14.77 -10.63
C TYR A 211 -18.60 15.80 -11.69
N THR A 212 -19.53 16.53 -12.31
CA THR A 212 -19.21 17.59 -13.28
C THR A 212 -19.02 18.97 -12.66
N ASN A 213 -19.20 19.12 -11.34
CA ASN A 213 -18.99 20.42 -10.68
C ASN A 213 -17.51 20.82 -10.65
N ASP A 214 -17.24 22.07 -10.31
CA ASP A 214 -15.90 22.65 -10.30
C ASP A 214 -14.91 21.95 -9.35
N LYS A 215 -15.37 21.13 -8.39
CA LYS A 215 -14.51 20.41 -7.44
C LYS A 215 -14.00 19.08 -7.98
N VAL A 216 -14.79 18.40 -8.81
CA VAL A 216 -14.43 17.09 -9.39
C VAL A 216 -14.10 17.23 -10.86
N ASN A 217 -14.95 17.94 -11.61
CA ASN A 217 -14.73 18.34 -13.00
C ASN A 217 -14.45 17.17 -13.96
N LEU A 218 -15.09 16.02 -13.72
CA LEU A 218 -15.14 14.92 -14.69
C LEU A 218 -16.02 15.35 -15.88
N PRO A 219 -15.69 14.93 -17.12
CA PRO A 219 -16.40 15.39 -18.31
C PRO A 219 -17.85 14.89 -18.33
N PRO A 220 -18.83 15.74 -18.72
CA PRO A 220 -20.21 15.31 -18.88
C PRO A 220 -20.38 14.45 -20.16
N PRO A 221 -21.46 13.64 -20.27
CA PRO A 221 -21.69 12.73 -21.39
C PRO A 221 -21.61 13.37 -22.79
N GLU A 222 -22.00 14.63 -22.93
CA GLU A 222 -21.93 15.40 -24.18
C GLU A 222 -20.49 15.64 -24.68
N GLU A 223 -19.51 15.68 -23.79
CA GLU A 223 -18.09 15.82 -24.15
C GLU A 223 -17.43 14.46 -24.44
N ILE A 224 -18.03 13.37 -23.98
CA ILE A 224 -17.51 12.00 -24.12
C ILE A 224 -18.57 11.02 -24.64
N PRO A 225 -19.23 11.26 -25.79
CA PRO A 225 -20.40 10.49 -26.25
C PRO A 225 -20.16 9.00 -26.51
N ASN A 226 -18.89 8.58 -26.69
CA ASN A 226 -18.49 7.19 -26.92
C ASN A 226 -17.93 6.51 -25.66
N ILE A 227 -18.03 7.14 -24.49
CA ILE A 227 -17.72 6.55 -23.19
C ILE A 227 -19.00 6.39 -22.38
N HIS A 228 -19.19 5.23 -21.76
CA HIS A 228 -20.16 5.08 -20.70
C HIS A 228 -19.45 5.17 -19.35
N MET A 229 -19.61 6.31 -18.66
CA MET A 229 -18.95 6.57 -17.38
C MET A 229 -19.91 6.37 -16.21
N GLU A 230 -19.50 5.55 -15.23
CA GLU A 230 -20.10 5.53 -13.90
C GLU A 230 -19.10 5.98 -12.84
N VAL A 231 -19.60 6.67 -11.82
CA VAL A 231 -18.79 7.20 -10.72
C VAL A 231 -19.41 6.77 -9.40
N VAL A 232 -18.61 6.16 -8.52
CA VAL A 232 -19.02 5.75 -7.17
C VAL A 232 -18.14 6.42 -6.13
N ASN A 233 -18.78 6.88 -5.05
CA ASN A 233 -18.15 7.37 -3.85
C ASN A 233 -18.26 6.30 -2.75
N TYR A 234 -17.13 5.81 -2.26
CA TYR A 234 -17.05 4.77 -1.26
C TYR A 234 -16.30 5.24 0.00
N HIS A 235 -16.96 5.16 1.16
CA HIS A 235 -16.40 5.48 2.46
C HIS A 235 -17.04 4.63 3.55
N VAL A 236 -16.32 4.34 4.63
CA VAL A 236 -16.80 3.52 5.76
C VAL A 236 -16.67 4.27 7.09
N PRO A 237 -17.68 5.06 7.50
CA PRO A 237 -17.65 5.75 8.78
C PRO A 237 -17.43 4.79 9.97
N LEU A 238 -16.77 5.19 11.06
CA LEU A 238 -16.29 6.54 11.39
C LEU A 238 -14.83 6.78 11.01
N LEU A 239 -13.96 5.77 11.15
CA LEU A 239 -12.53 5.88 10.86
C LEU A 239 -12.09 5.18 9.57
N GLY A 240 -12.97 4.37 8.97
CA GLY A 240 -12.66 3.62 7.76
C GLY A 240 -12.72 4.52 6.52
N THR A 241 -11.77 4.32 5.63
CA THR A 241 -11.69 5.07 4.37
C THR A 241 -11.31 4.14 3.24
N PHE A 242 -11.80 4.40 2.04
CA PHE A 242 -11.29 3.78 0.84
C PHE A 242 -9.97 4.45 0.46
N HIS A 243 -8.84 3.91 0.91
CA HIS A 243 -7.52 4.51 0.68
C HIS A 243 -6.75 3.88 -0.51
N SER A 244 -7.42 3.03 -1.29
CA SER A 244 -6.82 2.34 -2.44
C SER A 244 -6.74 3.22 -3.69
N LYS A 245 -5.66 3.03 -4.45
CA LYS A 245 -5.29 3.74 -5.67
C LYS A 245 -4.75 2.75 -6.69
N PHE A 246 -5.52 2.49 -7.73
CA PHE A 246 -5.16 1.55 -8.79
C PHE A 246 -5.99 1.83 -10.04
N MET A 247 -5.52 1.35 -11.19
CA MET A 247 -6.27 1.41 -12.43
C MET A 247 -6.14 0.10 -13.20
N VAL A 248 -7.24 -0.47 -13.68
CA VAL A 248 -7.22 -1.64 -14.57
C VAL A 248 -7.74 -1.23 -15.94
N VAL A 249 -6.99 -1.55 -16.98
CA VAL A 249 -7.32 -1.22 -18.38
C VAL A 249 -7.47 -2.50 -19.18
N ASP A 250 -8.62 -2.66 -19.83
CA ASP A 250 -8.98 -3.78 -20.69
C ASP A 250 -8.80 -5.18 -20.07
N ARG A 251 -8.66 -5.26 -18.73
CA ARG A 251 -8.22 -6.46 -18.00
C ARG A 251 -6.93 -7.08 -18.57
N GLU A 252 -5.99 -6.22 -18.94
CA GLU A 252 -4.67 -6.58 -19.50
C GLU A 252 -3.53 -5.93 -18.73
N VAL A 253 -3.76 -4.69 -18.29
CA VAL A 253 -2.79 -3.88 -17.59
C VAL A 253 -3.43 -3.41 -16.30
N ALA A 254 -2.69 -3.53 -15.20
CA ALA A 254 -3.03 -2.86 -13.97
C ALA A 254 -1.92 -1.88 -13.57
N LEU A 255 -2.30 -0.68 -13.12
CA LEU A 255 -1.40 0.28 -12.49
C LEU A 255 -1.69 0.27 -10.99
N LEU A 256 -0.66 0.07 -10.18
CA LEU A 256 -0.73 0.18 -8.72
C LEU A 256 0.14 1.35 -8.28
N MET A 257 -0.49 2.35 -7.67
CA MET A 257 0.06 3.72 -7.59
C MET A 257 -0.08 4.28 -6.19
N SER A 258 0.93 4.98 -5.66
CA SER A 258 0.81 5.61 -4.34
C SER A 258 0.05 6.95 -4.35
N ASN A 259 -0.18 7.54 -5.53
CA ASN A 259 -0.71 8.89 -5.68
C ASN A 259 -2.23 8.99 -5.72
N ASN A 260 -2.74 10.11 -5.20
CA ASN A 260 -4.10 10.59 -5.45
C ASN A 260 -4.20 11.29 -6.81
N ILE A 261 -5.37 11.85 -7.14
CA ILE A 261 -5.57 12.66 -8.36
C ILE A 261 -5.81 14.11 -7.96
N GLN A 262 -4.70 14.85 -7.84
CA GLN A 262 -4.65 16.25 -7.42
C GLN A 262 -3.29 16.88 -7.76
N ASP A 263 -3.18 18.21 -7.70
CA ASP A 263 -1.88 18.87 -7.60
C ASP A 263 -1.38 18.79 -6.14
N ASN A 264 -0.20 18.21 -5.92
CA ASN A 264 0.48 18.20 -4.62
C ASN A 264 2.02 18.25 -4.80
N ASP A 265 2.75 18.19 -3.69
CA ASP A 265 4.20 18.30 -3.63
C ASP A 265 4.92 16.95 -3.46
N ASN A 266 4.24 15.85 -3.76
CA ASN A 266 4.71 14.49 -3.48
C ASN A 266 5.58 13.93 -4.61
N LEU A 267 6.69 13.30 -4.23
CA LEU A 267 7.29 12.20 -4.97
C LEU A 267 6.50 10.91 -4.68
N GLU A 268 6.15 10.18 -5.73
CA GLU A 268 5.23 9.05 -5.71
C GLU A 268 5.83 7.88 -6.50
N MET A 269 5.25 6.69 -6.34
CA MET A 269 5.66 5.47 -7.03
C MET A 269 4.47 4.79 -7.70
N CYS A 270 4.64 4.34 -8.94
CA CYS A 270 3.68 3.55 -9.68
C CYS A 270 4.37 2.34 -10.29
N VAL A 271 3.73 1.18 -10.25
CA VAL A 271 4.14 0.00 -10.99
C VAL A 271 3.06 -0.38 -12.00
N ARG A 272 3.49 -0.73 -13.20
CA ARG A 272 2.66 -1.37 -14.21
C ARG A 272 2.77 -2.88 -14.04
N LEU A 273 1.65 -3.55 -13.91
CA LEU A 273 1.51 -4.99 -13.75
C LEU A 273 0.82 -5.60 -14.97
N GLU A 274 1.32 -6.74 -15.42
CA GLU A 274 0.74 -7.53 -16.51
C GLU A 274 0.77 -9.02 -16.16
N GLY A 275 -0.08 -9.81 -16.83
CA GLY A 275 -0.23 -11.24 -16.60
C GLY A 275 -1.30 -11.58 -15.56
N PRO A 276 -1.32 -12.83 -15.04
CA PRO A 276 -2.38 -13.34 -14.17
C PRO A 276 -2.69 -12.48 -12.93
N ILE A 277 -1.73 -11.72 -12.39
CA ILE A 277 -1.93 -10.81 -11.26
C ILE A 277 -3.00 -9.74 -11.55
N VAL A 278 -3.22 -9.38 -12.82
CA VAL A 278 -4.27 -8.44 -13.23
C VAL A 278 -5.66 -9.00 -12.94
N ASP A 279 -5.86 -10.32 -12.98
CA ASP A 279 -7.12 -10.94 -12.58
C ASP A 279 -7.41 -10.76 -11.08
N SER A 280 -6.37 -10.81 -10.24
CA SER A 280 -6.50 -10.50 -8.81
C SER A 280 -6.89 -9.04 -8.59
N LEU A 281 -6.27 -8.09 -9.30
CA LEU A 281 -6.62 -6.67 -9.19
C LEU A 281 -8.02 -6.39 -9.75
N TYR A 282 -8.43 -7.06 -10.82
CA TYR A 282 -9.79 -6.99 -11.36
C TYR A 282 -10.83 -7.49 -10.36
N ASP A 283 -10.54 -8.55 -9.61
CA ASP A 283 -11.40 -9.04 -8.53
C ASP A 283 -11.50 -8.03 -7.37
N VAL A 284 -10.41 -7.35 -7.02
CA VAL A 284 -10.42 -6.23 -6.06
C VAL A 284 -11.27 -5.05 -6.58
N CYS A 285 -11.25 -4.76 -7.89
CA CYS A 285 -12.12 -3.73 -8.48
C CYS A 285 -13.59 -4.05 -8.16
N LEU A 286 -14.02 -5.28 -8.43
CA LEU A 286 -15.39 -5.73 -8.22
C LEU A 286 -15.75 -5.75 -6.72
N ALA A 287 -14.86 -6.27 -5.87
CA ALA A 287 -15.06 -6.27 -4.42
C ALA A 287 -15.21 -4.86 -3.85
N SER A 288 -14.42 -3.90 -4.34
CA SER A 288 -14.43 -2.49 -3.92
C SER A 288 -15.57 -1.69 -4.54
N TRP A 289 -16.10 -2.10 -5.68
CA TRP A 289 -17.26 -1.45 -6.30
C TRP A 289 -18.56 -1.89 -5.62
N SER A 290 -18.69 -3.18 -5.32
CA SER A 290 -19.76 -3.82 -4.55
C SER A 290 -21.19 -3.79 -5.15
N THR A 291 -21.57 -2.73 -5.87
CA THR A 291 -22.92 -2.55 -6.44
C THR A 291 -23.00 -2.99 -7.90
N THR A 292 -24.16 -2.90 -8.53
CA THR A 292 -24.31 -3.24 -9.96
C THR A 292 -23.44 -2.32 -10.81
N LEU A 293 -22.86 -2.86 -11.88
CA LEU A 293 -22.09 -2.11 -12.87
C LEU A 293 -22.96 -1.96 -14.12
N GLU A 294 -23.38 -0.75 -14.44
CA GLU A 294 -24.27 -0.45 -15.58
C GLU A 294 -23.58 0.49 -16.58
N PRO A 295 -23.28 0.05 -17.82
CA PRO A 295 -23.33 -1.32 -18.28
C PRO A 295 -22.24 -2.16 -17.58
N PRO A 296 -22.34 -3.49 -17.69
CA PRO A 296 -21.30 -4.40 -17.23
C PRO A 296 -19.94 -4.12 -17.88
N LEU A 297 -18.87 -4.50 -17.18
CA LEU A 297 -17.51 -4.46 -17.73
C LEU A 297 -17.40 -5.40 -18.95
N PRO A 298 -17.03 -4.89 -20.14
CA PRO A 298 -16.90 -5.69 -21.36
C PRO A 298 -15.87 -6.82 -21.31
N CYS A 299 -14.80 -6.71 -20.53
CA CYS A 299 -13.73 -7.71 -20.44
C CYS A 299 -13.94 -8.75 -19.34
N ARG A 300 -15.14 -8.84 -18.75
CA ARG A 300 -15.49 -9.82 -17.71
C ARG A 300 -15.25 -11.28 -18.13
N ASP A 301 -15.38 -11.59 -19.42
CA ASP A 301 -15.23 -12.93 -19.99
C ASP A 301 -13.83 -13.18 -20.61
N SER A 302 -12.89 -12.23 -20.46
CA SER A 302 -11.53 -12.32 -21.00
C SER A 302 -10.47 -12.14 -19.90
N PRO A 303 -10.20 -13.17 -19.08
CA PRO A 303 -9.20 -13.11 -18.01
C PRO A 303 -7.79 -12.78 -18.52
N ALA A 304 -7.03 -12.03 -17.74
CA ALA A 304 -5.67 -11.61 -18.08
C ALA A 304 -4.72 -12.79 -18.25
N MET A 305 -4.91 -13.86 -17.47
CA MET A 305 -4.13 -15.10 -17.61
C MET A 305 -4.21 -15.76 -18.99
N THR A 306 -5.22 -15.42 -19.81
CA THR A 306 -5.38 -15.97 -21.17
C THR A 306 -4.79 -15.08 -22.27
N LYS A 307 -4.24 -13.92 -21.89
CA LYS A 307 -3.77 -12.89 -22.82
C LYS A 307 -2.24 -12.84 -22.86
N PRO A 308 -1.65 -12.41 -23.98
CA PRO A 308 -0.22 -12.13 -24.02
C PRO A 308 0.12 -10.96 -23.09
N LEU A 309 1.40 -10.84 -22.72
CA LEU A 309 1.92 -9.71 -21.95
C LEU A 309 2.09 -8.50 -22.89
N PRO A 310 1.23 -7.46 -22.83
CA PRO A 310 1.17 -6.44 -23.87
C PRO A 310 2.45 -5.60 -24.02
N SER A 311 3.24 -5.41 -22.95
CA SER A 311 4.52 -4.69 -23.07
C SER A 311 5.55 -5.49 -23.87
N TYR A 312 5.60 -6.81 -23.69
CA TYR A 312 6.62 -7.66 -24.30
C TYR A 312 6.25 -8.15 -25.69
N THR A 313 5.03 -7.87 -26.17
CA THR A 313 4.65 -8.01 -27.57
C THR A 313 4.87 -6.74 -28.40
N ASP A 314 5.18 -5.60 -27.76
CA ASP A 314 5.48 -4.33 -28.44
C ASP A 314 6.97 -4.32 -28.88
N PRO A 315 7.26 -4.35 -30.20
CA PRO A 315 8.63 -4.33 -30.69
C PRO A 315 9.39 -3.06 -30.30
N SER A 316 8.69 -1.94 -30.11
CA SER A 316 9.33 -0.68 -29.72
C SER A 316 9.75 -0.69 -28.25
N PHE A 317 8.99 -1.37 -27.37
CA PHE A 317 9.39 -1.59 -25.99
C PHE A 317 10.59 -2.53 -25.92
N LEU A 318 10.56 -3.64 -26.66
CA LEU A 318 11.70 -4.56 -26.74
C LEU A 318 12.96 -3.88 -27.30
N ALA A 319 12.82 -2.94 -28.23
CA ALA A 319 13.93 -2.19 -28.80
C ALA A 319 14.64 -1.23 -27.81
N LEU A 320 14.04 -0.96 -26.63
CA LEU A 320 14.74 -0.26 -25.54
C LEU A 320 15.91 -1.07 -24.98
N PHE A 321 15.90 -2.39 -25.20
CA PHE A 321 16.89 -3.34 -24.72
C PHE A 321 17.70 -3.85 -25.94
N THR A 322 19.01 -3.57 -25.99
CA THR A 322 19.84 -3.79 -27.20
C THR A 322 19.95 -5.27 -27.63
N LYS A 323 20.31 -5.52 -28.91
CA LYS A 323 20.43 -6.88 -29.50
C LYS A 323 21.58 -7.74 -28.95
N ASP A 324 22.66 -7.13 -28.44
CA ASP A 324 23.89 -7.86 -28.08
C ASP A 324 24.00 -8.27 -26.60
N SER A 325 22.93 -8.08 -25.83
CA SER A 325 22.85 -8.67 -24.50
C SER A 325 21.42 -8.73 -24.02
N THR A 326 20.79 -9.88 -24.23
CA THR A 326 19.67 -10.38 -23.41
C THR A 326 20.07 -10.63 -21.93
N LYS A 327 21.16 -10.03 -21.48
CA LYS A 327 21.83 -10.21 -20.19
C LYS A 327 22.23 -8.88 -19.52
N GLU A 328 22.29 -7.76 -20.23
CA GLU A 328 22.59 -6.46 -19.62
C GLU A 328 21.27 -5.72 -19.33
N PRO A 329 21.05 -5.24 -18.09
CA PRO A 329 19.90 -4.41 -17.76
C PRO A 329 19.95 -3.09 -18.54
N VAL A 330 18.80 -2.41 -18.67
CA VAL A 330 18.81 -1.00 -19.12
C VAL A 330 19.69 -0.22 -18.16
N ASN A 331 20.80 0.27 -18.68
CA ASN A 331 21.53 1.32 -18.01
C ASN A 331 20.63 2.55 -18.02
N LEU A 332 20.16 3.04 -16.86
CA LEU A 332 19.31 4.23 -16.79
C LEU A 332 19.95 5.46 -17.46
N SER A 333 21.28 5.45 -17.63
CA SER A 333 22.00 6.44 -18.44
C SER A 333 21.64 6.39 -19.93
N SER A 334 21.30 5.23 -20.50
CA SER A 334 20.84 5.14 -21.89
C SER A 334 19.42 5.69 -22.06
N VAL A 335 18.57 5.57 -21.04
CA VAL A 335 17.25 6.24 -21.01
C VAL A 335 17.47 7.75 -21.04
N ALA A 336 18.31 8.26 -20.14
CA ALA A 336 18.69 9.68 -20.10
C ALA A 336 19.21 10.15 -21.47
N GLN A 337 20.16 9.43 -22.07
CA GLN A 337 20.68 9.73 -23.40
C GLN A 337 19.57 9.79 -24.47
N ALA A 338 18.68 8.80 -24.52
CA ALA A 338 17.58 8.77 -25.48
C ALA A 338 16.62 9.97 -25.32
N GLY A 339 16.44 10.48 -24.10
CA GLY A 339 15.71 11.71 -23.84
C GLY A 339 16.41 12.95 -24.40
N HIS A 340 17.73 13.07 -24.19
CA HIS A 340 18.55 14.15 -24.75
C HIS A 340 18.65 14.13 -26.28
N GLU A 341 18.46 12.96 -26.90
CA GLU A 341 18.36 12.81 -28.36
C GLU A 341 16.96 13.18 -28.90
N SER A 342 15.97 13.41 -28.03
CA SER A 342 14.56 13.60 -28.38
C SER A 342 13.98 14.95 -27.87
N LEU A 343 14.81 16.00 -27.78
CA LEU A 343 14.40 17.33 -27.25
C LEU A 343 13.36 18.06 -28.11
N ASP A 344 13.13 17.61 -29.33
CA ASP A 344 12.09 18.12 -30.23
C ASP A 344 10.69 17.63 -29.84
N LEU A 345 10.58 16.62 -28.97
CA LEU A 345 9.30 16.11 -28.50
C LEU A 345 8.59 17.12 -27.59
N PRO A 346 7.35 17.53 -27.89
CA PRO A 346 6.61 18.43 -27.02
C PRO A 346 6.24 17.74 -25.70
N GLU A 347 6.25 18.52 -24.61
CA GLU A 347 5.89 18.03 -23.28
C GLU A 347 4.38 17.71 -23.20
N HIS A 348 4.03 16.55 -22.63
CA HIS A 348 2.64 16.19 -22.40
C HIS A 348 2.06 17.01 -21.23
N LEU A 349 1.27 18.04 -21.54
CA LEU A 349 0.77 19.02 -20.58
C LEU A 349 -0.77 19.02 -20.48
N PRO A 350 -1.35 19.45 -19.35
CA PRO A 350 -2.80 19.64 -19.24
C PRO A 350 -3.30 20.69 -20.24
N GLY A 351 -4.34 20.38 -21.00
CA GLY A 351 -4.84 21.25 -22.07
C GLY A 351 -4.00 21.31 -23.34
N ASN A 352 -2.82 20.70 -23.35
CA ASN A 352 -2.00 20.49 -24.55
C ASN A 352 -1.42 19.07 -24.51
N PRO A 353 -2.26 18.03 -24.62
CA PRO A 353 -1.82 16.67 -24.43
C PRO A 353 -1.09 16.11 -25.67
N HIS A 354 -0.10 15.25 -25.43
CA HIS A 354 0.65 14.54 -26.47
C HIS A 354 0.71 13.05 -26.11
N TYR A 355 -0.27 12.30 -26.62
CA TYR A 355 -0.42 10.88 -26.29
C TYR A 355 0.49 10.00 -27.17
N ASP A 356 1.28 9.17 -26.52
CA ASP A 356 2.19 8.24 -27.18
C ASP A 356 1.52 6.89 -27.43
N THR A 357 1.72 6.35 -28.62
CA THR A 357 1.16 5.05 -29.01
C THR A 357 1.89 3.87 -28.38
N THR A 358 3.12 4.07 -27.89
CA THR A 358 3.96 3.03 -27.29
C THR A 358 4.62 3.50 -26.01
N ILE A 359 4.93 2.56 -25.11
CA ILE A 359 5.60 2.85 -23.83
C ILE A 359 7.00 3.43 -24.07
N ALA A 360 7.70 2.96 -25.10
CA ALA A 360 9.01 3.51 -25.49
C ALA A 360 8.92 4.97 -25.97
N GLY A 361 7.80 5.38 -26.57
CA GLY A 361 7.53 6.79 -26.88
C GLY A 361 7.36 7.62 -25.61
N GLU A 362 6.58 7.11 -24.65
CA GLU A 362 6.35 7.77 -23.36
C GLU A 362 7.64 8.00 -22.60
N ILE A 363 8.48 6.95 -22.47
CA ILE A 363 9.76 7.02 -21.77
C ILE A 363 10.64 8.11 -22.36
N ARG A 364 10.75 8.16 -23.70
CA ARG A 364 11.55 9.20 -24.39
C ARG A 364 10.99 10.60 -24.16
N ARG A 365 9.68 10.79 -24.28
CA ARG A 365 9.03 12.11 -24.07
C ARG A 365 9.20 12.60 -22.63
N ILE A 366 8.99 11.72 -21.66
CA ILE A 366 9.18 12.06 -20.25
C ILE A 366 10.64 12.40 -19.99
N GLN A 367 11.58 11.56 -20.42
CA GLN A 367 12.99 11.83 -20.18
C GLN A 367 13.46 13.13 -20.87
N ALA A 368 13.04 13.38 -22.11
CA ALA A 368 13.32 14.64 -22.81
C ALA A 368 12.83 15.86 -22.02
N SER A 369 11.72 15.73 -21.29
CA SER A 369 11.21 16.83 -20.47
C SER A 369 12.07 17.14 -19.24
N TYR A 370 12.95 16.24 -18.80
CA TYR A 370 13.89 16.43 -17.68
C TYR A 370 15.25 16.99 -18.12
N ALA A 371 15.50 17.10 -19.43
CA ALA A 371 16.70 17.73 -19.95
C ALA A 371 16.68 19.26 -19.71
N PRO A 372 17.84 19.89 -19.46
CA PRO A 372 17.91 21.34 -19.28
C PRO A 372 17.54 22.10 -20.56
N LYS A 373 16.72 23.13 -20.42
CA LYS A 373 16.45 24.11 -21.49
C LYS A 373 17.60 25.13 -21.59
N PRO A 374 17.74 25.88 -22.71
CA PRO A 374 18.76 26.92 -22.81
C PRO A 374 18.70 27.92 -21.65
N GLY A 375 19.81 28.03 -20.90
CA GLY A 375 19.90 28.90 -19.71
C GLY A 375 19.41 28.27 -18.40
N GLU A 376 18.99 27.00 -18.43
CA GLU A 376 18.57 26.21 -17.26
C GLU A 376 19.73 25.28 -16.82
N THR A 377 19.92 25.11 -15.52
CA THR A 377 20.82 24.07 -14.98
C THR A 377 20.13 22.71 -14.92
N HIS A 378 20.86 21.65 -14.59
CA HIS A 378 20.26 20.32 -14.47
C HIS A 378 19.24 20.25 -13.34
N LEU A 379 19.57 20.83 -12.19
CA LEU A 379 18.64 20.83 -11.05
C LEU A 379 17.47 21.77 -11.24
N GLN A 380 17.61 22.87 -11.99
CA GLN A 380 16.46 23.71 -12.36
C GLN A 380 15.45 22.93 -13.24
N ALA A 381 15.93 22.12 -14.18
CA ALA A 381 15.09 21.24 -14.99
C ALA A 381 14.31 20.24 -14.15
N VAL A 382 14.96 19.65 -13.14
CA VAL A 382 14.30 18.80 -12.14
C VAL A 382 13.28 19.60 -11.32
N SER A 383 13.67 20.75 -10.74
CA SER A 383 12.79 21.59 -9.93
C SER A 383 11.52 22.02 -10.67
N ARG A 384 11.57 22.22 -11.99
CA ARG A 384 10.39 22.52 -12.82
C ARG A 384 9.30 21.46 -12.70
N HIS A 385 9.67 20.17 -12.60
CA HIS A 385 8.72 19.06 -12.44
C HIS A 385 8.21 18.90 -11.01
N PHE A 386 8.98 19.33 -10.00
CA PHE A 386 8.54 19.33 -8.61
C PHE A 386 7.72 20.58 -8.23
N ASN A 387 7.79 21.66 -8.99
CA ASN A 387 7.02 22.90 -8.78
C ASN A 387 5.61 22.79 -9.41
N ILE A 388 4.80 21.91 -8.82
CA ILE A 388 3.47 21.50 -9.32
C ILE A 388 2.38 22.46 -8.85
N THR A 389 2.36 22.77 -7.55
CA THR A 389 1.21 23.44 -6.93
C THR A 389 1.15 24.92 -7.28
N LYS A 390 -0.05 25.50 -7.24
CA LYS A 390 -0.25 26.94 -7.48
C LYS A 390 0.57 27.80 -6.52
N MET A 391 0.70 27.38 -5.26
CA MET A 391 1.49 28.07 -4.24
C MET A 391 2.98 28.10 -4.61
N GLN A 392 3.54 26.94 -4.96
CA GLN A 392 4.94 26.84 -5.39
C GLN A 392 5.22 27.72 -6.61
N LYS A 393 4.32 27.67 -7.61
CA LYS A 393 4.43 28.48 -8.83
C LYS A 393 4.34 29.99 -8.55
N ALA A 394 3.48 30.41 -7.61
CA ALA A 394 3.28 31.82 -7.27
C ALA A 394 4.52 32.45 -6.60
N ASP A 395 5.28 31.67 -5.83
CA ASP A 395 6.50 32.11 -5.14
C ASP A 395 7.75 32.09 -6.05
N GLY A 396 7.57 32.00 -7.37
CA GLY A 396 8.66 31.87 -8.34
C GLY A 396 9.29 30.48 -8.41
N GLY A 397 8.67 29.47 -7.78
CA GLY A 397 9.17 28.11 -7.69
C GLY A 397 10.14 27.91 -6.52
N VAL A 398 10.10 26.72 -5.91
CA VAL A 398 11.14 26.30 -4.98
C VAL A 398 12.42 26.11 -5.78
N GLN A 399 13.48 26.83 -5.36
CA GLN A 399 14.77 26.81 -6.02
C GLN A 399 15.58 25.56 -5.62
N PRO A 400 16.40 25.02 -6.53
CA PRO A 400 17.28 23.91 -6.19
C PRO A 400 18.36 24.35 -5.19
N THR A 401 18.69 23.48 -4.25
CA THR A 401 19.80 23.67 -3.30
C THR A 401 20.85 22.57 -3.38
N ALA A 402 20.54 21.46 -4.05
CA ALA A 402 21.52 20.41 -4.33
C ALA A 402 22.70 20.93 -5.17
N PRO A 403 23.90 20.34 -5.05
CA PRO A 403 24.98 20.62 -5.97
C PRO A 403 24.64 20.06 -7.36
N GLU A 404 24.98 20.80 -8.41
CA GLU A 404 24.87 20.31 -9.78
C GLU A 404 25.67 19.00 -9.93
N PRO A 405 25.13 18.02 -10.67
CA PRO A 405 25.83 16.77 -10.90
C PRO A 405 27.13 17.03 -11.65
N SER A 406 28.24 16.46 -11.18
CA SER A 406 29.52 16.52 -11.89
C SER A 406 29.39 15.78 -13.23
N SER A 407 29.75 16.42 -14.34
CA SER A 407 29.74 15.76 -15.65
C SER A 407 30.86 16.22 -16.57
N ASP A 408 31.60 15.26 -17.11
CA ASP A 408 32.46 15.41 -18.29
C ASP A 408 31.71 15.05 -19.60
N SER A 409 30.40 14.76 -19.52
CA SER A 409 29.56 14.29 -20.63
C SER A 409 28.25 15.08 -20.77
N LEU A 410 27.54 14.92 -21.90
CA LEU A 410 26.21 15.54 -22.12
C LEU A 410 25.14 15.02 -21.15
N VAL A 411 25.29 13.79 -20.66
CA VAL A 411 24.37 13.15 -19.70
C VAL A 411 25.05 13.06 -18.34
N ALA A 412 24.46 13.67 -17.32
CA ALA A 412 24.94 13.48 -15.95
C ALA A 412 24.65 12.04 -15.50
N SER A 413 25.65 11.35 -14.95
CA SER A 413 25.47 9.98 -14.43
C SER A 413 24.39 9.90 -13.34
N GLU A 414 24.15 11.00 -12.63
CA GLU A 414 23.14 11.15 -11.58
C GLU A 414 21.82 11.80 -12.05
N GLU A 415 21.60 12.00 -13.36
CA GLU A 415 20.36 12.58 -13.89
C GLU A 415 19.11 11.80 -13.45
N MET A 416 18.04 12.52 -13.08
CA MET A 416 16.77 11.90 -12.73
C MET A 416 16.21 11.09 -13.91
N THR A 417 15.78 9.86 -13.67
CA THR A 417 15.19 8.97 -14.68
C THR A 417 13.89 8.40 -14.12
N PRO A 418 12.77 9.14 -14.28
CA PRO A 418 11.54 8.82 -13.57
C PRO A 418 10.91 7.50 -14.03
N TYR A 419 11.05 7.15 -15.32
CA TYR A 419 10.48 5.95 -15.91
C TYR A 419 11.55 4.88 -16.06
N ILE A 420 11.38 3.75 -15.37
CA ILE A 420 12.33 2.66 -15.25
C ILE A 420 11.75 1.43 -15.96
N PRO A 421 12.10 1.19 -17.24
CA PRO A 421 11.66 0.00 -17.97
C PRO A 421 12.44 -1.24 -17.50
N LEU A 422 11.75 -2.37 -17.36
CA LEU A 422 12.38 -3.65 -17.04
C LEU A 422 12.46 -4.54 -18.29
N PRO A 423 13.64 -5.10 -18.61
CA PRO A 423 13.82 -5.99 -19.76
C PRO A 423 13.15 -7.36 -19.53
N PRO A 424 12.89 -8.16 -20.59
CA PRO A 424 12.48 -9.55 -20.45
C PRO A 424 13.43 -10.37 -19.56
N SER A 425 14.73 -10.07 -19.59
CA SER A 425 15.76 -10.72 -18.78
C SER A 425 15.65 -10.42 -17.29
N ALA A 426 14.80 -9.46 -16.88
CA ALA A 426 14.50 -9.21 -15.47
C ALA A 426 13.62 -10.31 -14.84
N PHE A 427 13.11 -11.22 -15.66
CA PHE A 427 12.23 -12.31 -15.26
C PHE A 427 12.83 -13.66 -15.70
N PRO A 428 12.57 -14.76 -14.97
CA PRO A 428 13.07 -16.08 -15.34
C PRO A 428 12.64 -16.51 -16.74
N GLY A 429 13.46 -17.32 -17.41
CA GLY A 429 13.16 -17.87 -18.74
C GLY A 429 13.12 -16.85 -19.87
N GLY A 430 13.58 -15.61 -19.66
CA GLY A 430 13.59 -14.55 -20.67
C GLY A 430 14.57 -14.79 -21.82
N GLU A 431 14.18 -15.60 -22.81
CA GLU A 431 14.64 -15.39 -24.19
C GLU A 431 13.97 -14.13 -24.76
N ILE A 432 14.48 -13.58 -25.88
CA ILE A 432 13.93 -12.36 -26.50
C ILE A 432 12.43 -12.55 -26.78
N GLY A 433 11.57 -11.85 -26.05
CA GLY A 433 10.14 -11.73 -26.33
C GLY A 433 9.17 -12.50 -25.42
N SER A 434 9.62 -13.30 -24.45
CA SER A 434 8.71 -14.07 -23.58
C SER A 434 9.20 -14.19 -22.12
N PRO A 435 9.04 -13.15 -21.27
CA PRO A 435 9.35 -13.26 -19.84
C PRO A 435 8.39 -14.22 -19.14
N THR A 436 8.89 -15.02 -18.20
CA THR A 436 8.05 -15.89 -17.37
C THR A 436 7.52 -15.10 -16.17
N PRO A 437 6.20 -15.05 -15.93
CA PRO A 437 5.64 -14.44 -14.73
C PRO A 437 6.25 -14.97 -13.43
N ILE A 438 6.59 -14.07 -12.52
CA ILE A 438 7.13 -14.38 -11.20
C ILE A 438 6.00 -14.49 -10.16
N PRO A 439 6.20 -15.20 -9.04
CA PRO A 439 5.23 -15.29 -7.96
C PRO A 439 4.86 -13.91 -7.41
N MET A 440 3.57 -13.68 -7.24
CA MET A 440 3.02 -12.46 -6.66
C MET A 440 1.84 -12.79 -5.76
N LEU A 441 1.54 -11.93 -4.78
CA LEU A 441 0.28 -11.98 -4.06
C LEU A 441 -0.28 -10.60 -3.80
N VAL A 442 -1.60 -10.52 -3.64
CA VAL A 442 -2.32 -9.30 -3.26
C VAL A 442 -2.40 -9.23 -1.73
N ALA A 443 -1.60 -8.35 -1.14
CA ALA A 443 -1.53 -8.08 0.30
C ALA A 443 -2.42 -6.88 0.65
N SER A 444 -3.72 -7.08 0.54
CA SER A 444 -4.75 -6.04 0.73
C SER A 444 -5.43 -6.13 2.09
N ARG A 445 -6.25 -5.11 2.38
CA ARG A 445 -7.03 -5.02 3.62
C ARG A 445 -8.37 -4.35 3.37
N ALA A 446 -9.44 -4.89 3.96
CA ALA A 446 -10.76 -4.26 4.04
C ALA A 446 -10.79 -3.09 5.04
N PRO A 447 -11.61 -2.05 4.80
CA PRO A 447 -11.72 -0.92 5.71
C PRO A 447 -12.48 -1.29 6.98
N LEU A 448 -12.08 -0.69 8.10
CA LEU A 448 -12.72 -0.87 9.40
C LEU A 448 -13.14 0.47 10.00
N GLY A 449 -14.44 0.76 9.92
CA GLY A 449 -15.04 1.97 10.47
C GLY A 449 -15.03 2.06 12.00
N THR A 450 -14.93 0.92 12.69
CA THR A 450 -14.95 0.83 14.16
C THR A 450 -13.70 1.49 14.75
N PRO A 451 -13.83 2.40 15.74
CA PRO A 451 -12.70 3.06 16.39
C PRO A 451 -12.00 2.13 17.39
N THR A 452 -11.25 1.17 16.86
CA THR A 452 -10.45 0.21 17.63
C THR A 452 -8.98 0.28 17.25
N PHE A 453 -8.12 0.30 18.26
CA PHE A 453 -6.66 0.23 18.14
C PHE A 453 -6.12 -1.10 18.69
N SER A 454 -6.96 -2.13 18.66
CA SER A 454 -6.61 -3.47 19.15
C SER A 454 -5.61 -4.14 18.21
N ILE A 455 -4.38 -4.37 18.69
CA ILE A 455 -3.32 -5.05 17.92
C ILE A 455 -3.79 -6.42 17.41
N PRO A 456 -4.40 -7.30 18.24
CA PRO A 456 -4.95 -8.57 17.76
C PRO A 456 -5.96 -8.43 16.63
N GLN A 457 -6.69 -7.30 16.54
CA GLN A 457 -7.60 -7.06 15.43
C GLN A 457 -6.87 -6.56 14.18
N ALA A 458 -5.86 -5.70 14.34
CA ALA A 458 -5.07 -5.18 13.22
C ALA A 458 -4.29 -6.29 12.50
N VAL A 459 -3.71 -7.23 13.23
CA VAL A 459 -2.83 -8.26 12.64
C VAL A 459 -3.57 -9.46 12.02
N LYS A 460 -4.90 -9.39 11.89
CA LYS A 460 -5.71 -10.41 11.17
C LYS A 460 -5.74 -10.20 9.66
N TYR A 461 -5.41 -9.01 9.20
CA TYR A 461 -5.59 -8.62 7.80
C TYR A 461 -4.37 -9.03 6.96
N PRO A 462 -4.57 -9.58 5.75
CA PRO A 462 -3.48 -10.06 4.89
C PRO A 462 -2.35 -9.05 4.69
N GLN A 463 -2.66 -7.77 4.49
CA GLN A 463 -1.66 -6.70 4.42
C GLN A 463 -0.71 -6.69 5.64
N ASN A 464 -1.28 -6.60 6.84
CA ASN A 464 -0.48 -6.40 8.04
C ASN A 464 0.32 -7.67 8.38
N VAL A 465 -0.27 -8.84 8.11
CA VAL A 465 0.45 -10.12 8.18
C VAL A 465 1.64 -10.10 7.22
N ALA A 466 1.43 -9.69 5.96
CA ALA A 466 2.51 -9.64 4.99
C ALA A 466 3.68 -8.73 5.44
N PHE A 467 3.40 -7.52 5.93
CA PHE A 467 4.45 -6.63 6.42
C PHE A 467 5.21 -7.21 7.61
N LEU A 468 4.50 -7.71 8.62
CA LEU A 468 5.13 -8.20 9.85
C LEU A 468 5.93 -9.49 9.61
N GLU A 469 5.39 -10.43 8.85
CA GLU A 469 6.04 -11.71 8.54
C GLU A 469 7.26 -11.51 7.63
N ALA A 470 7.20 -10.56 6.70
CA ALA A 470 8.33 -10.19 5.87
C ALA A 470 9.51 -9.66 6.72
N ILE A 471 9.25 -8.81 7.71
CA ILE A 471 10.28 -8.27 8.62
C ILE A 471 10.79 -9.34 9.60
N ARG A 472 9.90 -10.23 10.08
CA ARG A 472 10.28 -11.37 10.93
C ARG A 472 11.19 -12.34 10.19
N GLY A 473 10.91 -12.59 8.93
CA GLY A 473 11.68 -13.50 8.08
C GLY A 473 12.97 -12.91 7.51
N ALA A 474 13.15 -11.58 7.55
CA ALA A 474 14.34 -10.91 7.03
C ALA A 474 15.64 -11.41 7.67
N GLN A 475 16.64 -11.69 6.83
CA GLN A 475 17.94 -12.24 7.23
C GLN A 475 19.10 -11.26 7.05
N LYS A 476 19.00 -10.31 6.11
CA LYS A 476 20.10 -9.41 5.73
C LYS A 476 19.69 -7.94 5.79
N SER A 477 18.56 -7.58 5.20
CA SER A 477 18.14 -6.19 5.08
C SER A 477 16.62 -6.01 5.07
N VAL A 478 16.17 -4.93 5.68
CA VAL A 478 14.82 -4.38 5.56
C VAL A 478 14.96 -2.94 5.06
N PHE A 479 14.31 -2.61 3.95
CA PHE A 479 14.18 -1.24 3.47
C PHE A 479 12.70 -0.83 3.48
N ILE A 480 12.38 0.32 4.07
CA ILE A 480 11.04 0.90 4.11
C ILE A 480 11.10 2.32 3.57
N GLN A 481 10.23 2.67 2.62
CA GLN A 481 9.92 4.06 2.33
C GLN A 481 8.42 4.29 2.45
N THR A 482 8.03 5.25 3.31
CA THR A 482 6.65 5.53 3.70
C THR A 482 6.53 7.01 4.09
N PRO A 483 5.41 7.73 3.87
CA PRO A 483 5.27 9.09 4.37
C PRO A 483 5.35 9.16 5.90
N ASN A 484 4.64 8.24 6.58
CA ASN A 484 4.57 8.12 8.03
C ASN A 484 4.88 6.70 8.48
N LEU A 485 5.57 6.60 9.62
CA LEU A 485 5.93 5.35 10.28
C LEU A 485 5.57 5.47 11.77
N ASN A 486 4.41 4.93 12.16
CA ASN A 486 4.00 4.93 13.57
C ASN A 486 3.04 3.79 13.94
N ALA A 487 2.90 2.77 13.09
CA ALA A 487 2.08 1.61 13.42
C ALA A 487 2.66 0.85 14.62
N GLU A 488 1.94 0.82 15.74
CA GLU A 488 2.42 0.19 16.98
C GLU A 488 2.85 -1.29 16.81
N PRO A 489 2.14 -2.16 16.05
CA PRO A 489 2.57 -3.55 15.85
C PRO A 489 3.90 -3.70 15.09
N LEU A 490 4.29 -2.68 14.32
CA LEU A 490 5.48 -2.73 13.47
C LEU A 490 6.76 -2.45 14.24
N LEU A 491 6.73 -1.46 15.16
CA LEU A 491 7.94 -0.94 15.79
C LEU A 491 8.78 -2.01 16.51
N PRO A 492 8.17 -2.92 17.31
CA PRO A 492 8.94 -3.98 17.96
C PRO A 492 9.60 -4.95 16.97
N GLU A 493 8.97 -5.23 15.83
CA GLU A 493 9.50 -6.16 14.83
C GLU A 493 10.72 -5.59 14.10
N LEU A 494 10.76 -4.26 13.88
CA LEU A 494 11.92 -3.58 13.32
C LEU A 494 13.13 -3.66 14.27
N VAL A 495 12.92 -3.42 15.55
CA VAL A 495 13.98 -3.53 16.57
C VAL A 495 14.47 -4.98 16.65
N LYS A 496 13.56 -5.96 16.69
CA LYS A 496 13.93 -7.39 16.68
C LYS A 496 14.80 -7.73 15.47
N ALA A 497 14.49 -7.19 14.28
CA ALA A 497 15.32 -7.38 13.10
C ALA A 497 16.74 -6.82 13.30
N VAL A 498 16.87 -5.59 13.80
CA VAL A 498 18.16 -4.96 14.10
C VAL A 498 18.99 -5.79 15.09
N ARG A 499 18.37 -6.30 16.15
CA ARG A 499 19.03 -7.15 17.16
C ARG A 499 19.48 -8.51 16.61
N ARG A 500 18.75 -9.07 15.63
CA ARG A 500 19.16 -10.27 14.90
C ARG A 500 20.34 -10.04 13.95
N GLY A 501 20.81 -8.80 13.78
CA GLY A 501 21.90 -8.46 12.87
C GLY A 501 21.45 -7.97 11.50
N VAL A 502 20.14 -7.73 11.29
CA VAL A 502 19.58 -7.26 10.02
C VAL A 502 19.81 -5.76 9.87
N GLN A 503 20.23 -5.31 8.68
CA GLN A 503 20.31 -3.90 8.34
C GLN A 503 18.90 -3.34 8.11
N VAL A 504 18.49 -2.31 8.85
CA VAL A 504 17.17 -1.69 8.70
C VAL A 504 17.34 -0.25 8.23
N GLU A 505 16.83 0.04 7.03
CA GLU A 505 16.85 1.35 6.42
C GLU A 505 15.42 1.87 6.24
N ILE A 506 15.14 3.08 6.73
CA ILE A 506 13.79 3.66 6.75
C ILE A 506 13.83 5.09 6.23
N TRP A 507 13.07 5.38 5.18
CA TRP A 507 12.90 6.72 4.61
C TRP A 507 11.48 7.23 4.91
N VAL A 508 11.39 8.32 5.67
CA VAL A 508 10.14 8.96 6.13
C VAL A 508 10.09 10.42 5.75
N CYS A 509 8.92 11.05 5.78
CA CYS A 509 8.81 12.48 5.52
C CYS A 509 8.91 13.32 6.78
N LEU A 510 9.67 14.40 6.71
CA LEU A 510 9.71 15.38 7.79
C LEU A 510 8.36 16.11 7.89
N GLY A 511 7.69 15.91 9.02
CA GLY A 511 6.51 16.68 9.37
C GLY A 511 5.23 16.28 8.65
N TYR A 512 5.17 15.07 8.08
CA TYR A 512 4.05 14.63 7.27
C TYR A 512 2.85 14.30 8.16
N ASN A 513 1.76 15.05 7.99
CA ASN A 513 0.55 14.92 8.80
C ASN A 513 0.75 15.02 10.33
N ASP A 514 1.81 15.67 10.84
CA ASP A 514 2.13 15.73 12.28
C ASP A 514 0.95 16.06 13.19
N ALA A 515 0.12 17.03 12.79
CA ALA A 515 -1.07 17.38 13.57
C ALA A 515 -2.02 16.18 13.72
N GLY A 516 -2.21 15.38 12.66
CA GLY A 516 -2.95 14.12 12.73
C GLY A 516 -2.27 13.10 13.64
N GLU A 517 -0.96 12.94 13.52
CA GLU A 517 -0.20 11.92 14.27
C GLU A 517 -0.09 12.22 15.77
N LEU A 518 -0.36 13.47 16.18
CA LEU A 518 -0.45 13.89 17.58
C LEU A 518 -1.86 13.69 18.20
N LEU A 519 -2.84 13.20 17.44
CA LEU A 519 -4.13 12.81 18.02
C LEU A 519 -3.98 11.58 18.91
N PRO A 520 -4.87 11.40 19.91
CA PRO A 520 -4.88 10.20 20.74
C PRO A 520 -4.88 8.92 19.90
N TYR A 521 -4.08 7.94 20.33
CA TYR A 521 -3.90 6.63 19.69
C TYR A 521 -3.17 6.61 18.33
N GLN A 522 -2.71 7.74 17.80
CA GLN A 522 -1.94 7.78 16.53
C GLN A 522 -0.43 7.53 16.71
N ASN A 523 0.03 7.32 17.95
CA ASN A 523 1.39 6.89 18.29
C ASN A 523 2.53 7.91 18.06
N GLY A 524 2.25 9.09 17.50
CA GLY A 524 3.20 10.20 17.39
C GLY A 524 3.81 10.38 16.00
N THR A 525 4.64 11.42 15.86
CA THR A 525 5.25 11.83 14.59
C THR A 525 6.48 10.99 14.24
N ASN A 526 6.97 11.11 13.00
CA ASN A 526 8.15 10.38 12.54
C ASN A 526 9.41 10.67 13.39
N GLU A 527 9.60 11.90 13.86
CA GLU A 527 10.74 12.27 14.73
C GLU A 527 10.65 11.54 16.08
N MET A 528 9.45 11.49 16.68
CA MET A 528 9.20 10.76 17.92
C MET A 528 9.43 9.25 17.74
N ILE A 529 8.98 8.67 16.62
CA ILE A 529 9.17 7.24 16.37
C ILE A 529 10.62 6.91 16.06
N ALA A 530 11.33 7.75 15.31
CA ALA A 530 12.77 7.58 15.08
C ALA A 530 13.53 7.56 16.40
N ASN A 531 13.23 8.50 17.31
CA ASN A 531 13.81 8.51 18.65
C ASN A 531 13.52 7.22 19.42
N ARG A 532 12.26 6.77 19.42
CA ARG A 532 11.86 5.55 20.12
C ARG A 532 12.58 4.31 19.59
N LEU A 533 12.69 4.16 18.26
CA LEU A 533 13.40 3.03 17.65
C LEU A 533 14.88 2.94 18.08
N TYR A 534 15.55 4.08 18.27
CA TYR A 534 16.93 4.10 18.77
C TYR A 534 17.03 3.94 20.29
N ASN A 535 16.11 4.57 21.05
CA ASN A 535 16.38 4.92 22.45
C ASN A 535 15.32 4.47 23.46
N ASP A 536 14.14 3.97 23.04
CA ASP A 536 13.04 3.62 23.96
C ASP A 536 13.12 2.16 24.44
N PRO A 537 13.54 1.89 25.70
CA PRO A 537 13.54 0.54 26.28
C PRO A 537 12.17 -0.16 26.29
N GLY A 538 11.09 0.61 26.22
CA GLY A 538 9.71 0.14 26.28
C GLY A 538 9.22 -0.57 25.03
N LEU A 539 9.81 -0.30 23.85
CA LEU A 539 9.50 -1.05 22.62
C LEU A 539 9.91 -2.52 22.69
N PHE A 540 10.58 -2.91 23.77
CA PHE A 540 11.27 -4.18 23.88
C PHE A 540 10.70 -5.13 24.95
N THR A 541 9.84 -4.64 25.85
CA THR A 541 9.31 -5.43 26.99
C THR A 541 7.91 -6.00 26.74
N THR A 542 7.26 -5.67 25.63
CA THR A 542 5.93 -6.19 25.29
C THR A 542 6.00 -7.60 24.71
N THR A 543 6.20 -8.60 25.58
CA THR A 543 5.32 -9.76 25.49
C THR A 543 3.91 -9.24 25.79
N HIS A 544 2.93 -9.60 24.98
CA HIS A 544 1.55 -9.13 25.12
C HIS A 544 0.98 -9.42 26.53
N GLN A 545 1.14 -8.48 27.45
CA GLN A 545 0.25 -8.32 28.59
C GLN A 545 -0.77 -7.25 28.22
N ALA A 546 -2.04 -7.64 28.22
CA ALA A 546 -3.16 -6.73 28.15
C ALA A 546 -2.94 -5.56 29.11
N HIS A 547 -3.00 -4.33 28.61
CA HIS A 547 -2.96 -3.15 29.47
C HIS A 547 -4.05 -3.25 30.54
N PRO A 548 -3.77 -2.79 31.78
CA PRO A 548 -4.71 -2.84 32.87
C PRO A 548 -5.98 -2.06 32.52
N SER A 549 -7.11 -2.71 32.71
CA SER A 549 -8.44 -2.11 32.70
C SER A 549 -8.44 -0.79 33.49
N VAL A 550 -8.97 0.25 32.86
CA VAL A 550 -9.30 1.53 33.49
C VAL A 550 -10.07 1.28 34.81
N PRO A 551 -9.73 1.96 35.92
CA PRO A 551 -10.45 1.79 37.17
C PRO A 551 -11.92 2.21 36.98
N VAL A 552 -12.82 1.26 37.21
CA VAL A 552 -14.24 1.54 37.35
C VAL A 552 -14.41 2.47 38.54
N VAL A 553 -14.91 3.68 38.29
CA VAL A 553 -15.34 4.62 39.33
C VAL A 553 -16.45 3.92 40.15
N PRO A 554 -16.29 3.73 41.47
CA PRO A 554 -17.30 3.07 42.26
C PRO A 554 -18.52 3.98 42.39
N ASN A 555 -19.66 3.49 41.94
CA ASN A 555 -20.95 4.13 42.17
C ASN A 555 -21.33 3.86 43.63
N THR A 556 -21.08 4.82 44.52
CA THR A 556 -21.57 4.79 45.90
C THR A 556 -23.02 5.24 45.94
N LYS A 557 -23.92 4.31 46.28
CA LYS A 557 -25.11 4.54 47.13
C LYS A 557 -25.73 3.18 47.48
N GLU A 558 -25.67 2.87 48.78
CA GLU A 558 -26.68 2.24 49.67
C GLU A 558 -27.72 1.29 49.04
N SER A 559 -28.06 0.11 49.59
CA SER A 559 -28.25 -0.23 50.99
C SER A 559 -28.36 -1.75 51.21
N MET A 560 -27.84 -2.19 52.37
CA MET A 560 -28.31 -3.26 53.27
C MET A 560 -29.22 -4.38 52.73
N LEU A 561 -28.78 -5.64 52.88
CA LEU A 561 -29.28 -6.61 53.87
C LEU A 561 -28.54 -7.95 53.72
N THR A 562 -27.92 -8.41 54.80
CA THR A 562 -27.45 -9.79 55.02
C THR A 562 -28.61 -10.60 55.68
N PRO A 563 -28.48 -11.88 56.12
CA PRO A 563 -27.36 -12.84 56.07
C PRO A 563 -27.76 -14.31 55.77
N ASN A 564 -26.79 -15.22 55.99
CA ASN A 564 -26.88 -16.66 56.31
C ASN A 564 -26.76 -17.65 55.12
N GLU A 565 -25.99 -18.75 55.21
CA GLU A 565 -25.15 -19.35 56.26
C GLU A 565 -24.36 -20.53 55.63
N ALA A 566 -23.19 -20.83 56.22
CA ALA A 566 -22.51 -22.12 56.42
C ALA A 566 -22.33 -23.13 55.25
N GLY A 567 -21.23 -23.87 55.12
CA GLY A 567 -20.07 -24.17 55.95
C GLY A 567 -19.11 -25.06 55.12
N ASP A 568 -17.80 -24.81 55.21
CA ASP A 568 -16.81 -25.61 55.97
C ASP A 568 -16.30 -26.83 55.15
N ALA A 569 -15.09 -26.75 54.59
CA ALA A 569 -13.83 -27.27 55.15
C ALA A 569 -13.61 -28.75 54.79
N SER A 570 -12.43 -29.28 54.46
CA SER A 570 -11.06 -28.79 54.34
C SER A 570 -10.23 -29.98 53.81
N GLN A 571 -9.07 -29.68 53.19
CA GLN A 571 -7.76 -30.38 53.29
C GLN A 571 -7.67 -31.92 53.12
N ALA A 572 -6.63 -32.54 52.57
CA ALA A 572 -5.39 -32.17 51.91
C ALA A 572 -4.68 -33.50 51.52
N ALA A 573 -3.63 -33.36 50.69
CA ALA A 573 -2.42 -34.20 50.66
C ALA A 573 -2.44 -35.58 49.93
N GLU A 574 -1.69 -35.59 48.82
CA GLU A 574 -0.65 -36.54 48.33
C GLU A 574 -0.08 -37.60 49.31
N PRO A 575 0.75 -38.63 48.92
CA PRO A 575 1.66 -38.70 47.75
C PRO A 575 1.95 -40.08 47.08
N HIS A 576 2.70 -40.01 45.97
CA HIS A 576 3.77 -40.89 45.42
C HIS A 576 3.88 -42.41 45.72
N ARG A 577 4.16 -43.22 44.67
CA ARG A 577 5.48 -43.87 44.36
C ARG A 577 5.38 -45.11 43.43
N LEU A 578 6.20 -45.08 42.37
CA LEU A 578 7.20 -46.10 41.90
C LEU A 578 6.75 -47.54 41.56
N ASN A 579 7.11 -48.03 40.37
CA ASN A 579 8.27 -48.94 40.17
C ASN A 579 8.45 -49.42 38.72
N GLU A 580 9.72 -49.75 38.45
CA GLU A 580 10.38 -50.22 37.23
C GLU A 580 10.00 -51.65 36.78
N SER A 581 10.28 -51.99 35.51
CA SER A 581 11.19 -53.10 35.16
C SER A 581 11.37 -53.27 33.64
N ASP A 582 12.61 -53.63 33.29
CA ASP A 582 13.22 -53.83 31.98
C ASP A 582 12.69 -55.04 31.18
N ASP A 583 12.88 -55.03 29.85
CA ASP A 583 13.53 -56.14 29.16
C ASP A 583 14.03 -55.81 27.73
N LEU A 584 15.07 -56.54 27.34
CA LEU A 584 16.06 -56.26 26.29
C LEU A 584 15.75 -56.80 24.87
N ASN A 585 16.41 -56.14 23.90
CA ASN A 585 17.12 -56.69 22.72
C ASN A 585 16.42 -56.80 21.34
N SER A 586 16.84 -55.97 20.37
CA SER A 586 17.78 -56.34 19.28
C SER A 586 17.58 -55.54 17.96
N ASN A 587 18.65 -54.80 17.63
CA ASN A 587 19.21 -54.40 16.34
C ASN A 587 18.37 -53.83 15.16
N ALA A 588 18.82 -52.60 14.82
CA ALA A 588 19.15 -52.07 13.50
C ALA A 588 18.01 -51.49 12.64
N ASN A 589 17.83 -50.17 12.76
CA ASN A 589 17.68 -49.33 11.58
C ASN A 589 18.18 -47.92 11.85
N ALA A 590 18.95 -47.41 10.89
CA ALA A 590 19.44 -46.04 10.86
C ALA A 590 18.25 -45.09 10.66
N ASN A 591 17.97 -44.27 11.68
CA ASN A 591 17.16 -43.07 11.56
C ASN A 591 17.88 -41.97 12.36
N ALA A 592 18.36 -40.96 11.64
CA ALA A 592 18.86 -39.74 12.24
C ALA A 592 17.65 -38.94 12.76
N ASN A 593 17.75 -38.55 14.04
CA ASN A 593 16.70 -37.93 14.83
C ASN A 593 16.10 -36.69 14.16
N ALA A 594 14.80 -36.76 13.91
CA ALA A 594 13.91 -35.64 14.14
C ALA A 594 13.90 -35.37 15.66
N GLN A 595 14.50 -34.27 16.08
CA GLN A 595 14.23 -33.70 17.40
C GLN A 595 13.16 -32.63 17.23
N ASP A 596 12.19 -32.74 18.12
CA ASP A 596 11.04 -31.85 18.30
C ASP A 596 11.46 -30.39 18.26
N VAL A 597 10.91 -29.65 17.30
CA VAL A 597 10.87 -28.20 17.34
C VAL A 597 9.73 -27.83 18.28
N GLU A 598 10.00 -27.87 19.58
CA GLU A 598 9.17 -27.19 20.57
C GLU A 598 9.13 -25.71 20.21
N ALA A 599 7.91 -25.17 20.12
CA ALA A 599 7.66 -23.75 19.99
C ALA A 599 8.30 -23.02 21.18
N GLY A 600 9.47 -22.43 20.96
CA GLY A 600 10.20 -21.70 21.97
C GLY A 600 9.37 -20.53 22.50
N SER A 601 8.87 -20.67 23.72
CA SER A 601 8.61 -19.52 24.59
C SER A 601 9.98 -18.89 24.90
N SER A 602 10.35 -17.83 24.18
CA SER A 602 11.56 -17.08 24.48
C SER A 602 11.41 -16.40 25.83
N GLU A 603 12.10 -16.90 26.85
CA GLU A 603 12.40 -16.09 28.04
C GLU A 603 13.14 -14.82 27.58
N LEU A 604 12.67 -13.65 28.02
CA LEU A 604 13.27 -12.35 27.72
C LEU A 604 14.76 -12.38 28.08
N HIS A 605 15.64 -12.16 27.11
CA HIS A 605 17.07 -12.07 27.38
C HIS A 605 17.33 -10.75 28.14
N PRO A 606 18.27 -10.66 29.09
CA PRO A 606 18.53 -9.42 29.84
C PRO A 606 18.85 -8.19 28.97
N ASN A 607 19.33 -8.42 27.74
CA ASN A 607 19.59 -7.37 26.74
C ASN A 607 18.32 -6.80 26.11
N ASP A 608 17.17 -7.47 26.25
CA ASP A 608 15.93 -7.00 25.63
C ASP A 608 15.41 -5.74 26.30
N ALA A 609 15.62 -5.53 27.60
CA ALA A 609 15.12 -4.36 28.32
C ALA A 609 16.00 -3.10 28.22
N GLN A 610 16.95 -3.03 27.27
CA GLN A 610 17.89 -1.92 27.11
C GLN A 610 17.73 -1.21 25.75
N PRO A 611 18.01 0.10 25.66
CA PRO A 611 18.21 0.81 24.38
C PRO A 611 19.16 0.05 23.46
N LEU A 612 19.05 0.27 22.14
CA LEU A 612 19.99 -0.31 21.19
C LEU A 612 21.42 0.12 21.54
N SER A 613 22.33 -0.85 21.58
CA SER A 613 23.77 -0.61 21.68
C SER A 613 24.28 0.17 20.46
N GLU A 614 25.46 0.78 20.54
CA GLU A 614 26.03 1.53 19.41
C GLU A 614 26.25 0.66 18.15
N GLU A 615 26.57 -0.62 18.33
CA GLU A 615 26.64 -1.57 17.21
C GLU A 615 25.26 -1.77 16.58
N GLU A 616 24.22 -2.00 17.37
CA GLU A 616 22.85 -2.17 16.87
C GLU A 616 22.32 -0.89 16.22
N LYS A 617 22.57 0.29 16.81
CA LYS A 617 22.25 1.59 16.22
C LYS A 617 22.95 1.79 14.88
N SER A 618 24.13 1.22 14.67
CA SER A 618 24.82 1.29 13.37
C SER A 618 24.08 0.55 12.25
N ARG A 619 23.26 -0.46 12.61
CA ARG A 619 22.43 -1.25 11.68
C ARG A 619 21.07 -0.62 11.38
N LEU A 620 20.60 0.33 12.21
CA LEU A 620 19.39 1.12 11.97
C LEU A 620 19.75 2.45 11.33
N LYS A 621 19.23 2.73 10.14
CA LYS A 621 19.40 4.00 9.43
C LYS A 621 18.03 4.59 9.09
N ILE A 622 17.71 5.73 9.70
CA ILE A 622 16.46 6.45 9.46
C ILE A 622 16.80 7.75 8.73
N TYR A 623 16.06 8.05 7.68
CA TYR A 623 16.26 9.22 6.83
C TYR A 623 14.97 10.01 6.71
N ASN A 624 15.08 11.33 6.78
CA ASN A 624 14.06 12.24 6.30
C ASN A 624 14.19 12.42 4.78
N TYR A 625 13.09 12.37 4.06
CA TYR A 625 13.03 12.52 2.61
C TYR A 625 13.69 13.82 2.13
N VAL A 626 14.56 13.69 1.12
CA VAL A 626 15.19 14.82 0.43
C VAL A 626 14.94 14.67 -1.07
N ALA A 627 14.21 15.63 -1.65
CA ALA A 627 13.94 15.63 -3.08
C ALA A 627 15.22 15.76 -3.91
N LYS A 628 15.15 15.33 -5.17
CA LYS A 628 16.32 15.29 -6.08
C LYS A 628 16.97 16.66 -6.31
N ASP A 629 16.19 17.73 -6.18
CA ASP A 629 16.66 19.11 -6.34
C ASP A 629 17.13 19.78 -5.03
N GLN A 630 17.10 19.06 -3.90
CA GLN A 630 17.41 19.61 -2.57
C GLN A 630 18.62 18.90 -1.93
N ASP A 631 19.31 19.61 -1.03
CA ASP A 631 20.43 19.12 -0.20
C ASP A 631 20.05 18.92 1.27
N LYS A 632 18.77 19.07 1.61
CA LYS A 632 18.22 18.91 2.97
C LYS A 632 16.72 18.64 2.94
N PRO A 633 16.16 18.00 3.98
CA PRO A 633 14.73 17.78 4.06
C PRO A 633 13.98 19.10 4.23
N ILE A 634 12.79 19.17 3.63
CA ILE A 634 11.87 20.30 3.80
C ILE A 634 10.64 19.79 4.54
N HIS A 635 10.26 20.48 5.61
CA HIS A 635 9.09 20.09 6.39
C HIS A 635 7.80 20.23 5.56
N ASN A 636 6.94 19.21 5.61
CA ASN A 636 5.68 19.16 4.86
C ASN A 636 4.70 20.32 5.16
N LYS A 637 4.86 21.08 6.27
CA LYS A 637 4.03 22.26 6.54
C LYS A 637 4.18 23.35 5.48
N PHE A 638 5.31 23.36 4.77
CA PHE A 638 5.59 24.29 3.69
C PHE A 638 4.99 23.85 2.36
N LYS A 639 4.54 22.59 2.23
CA LYS A 639 3.96 22.03 0.99
C LYS A 639 4.83 22.26 -0.25
N LYS A 640 6.14 22.04 -0.08
CA LYS A 640 7.18 22.28 -1.08
C LYS A 640 7.73 20.98 -1.67
N ARG A 641 8.17 20.05 -0.83
CA ARG A 641 8.72 18.76 -1.22
C ARG A 641 8.32 17.74 -0.16
N SER A 642 7.55 16.75 -0.57
CA SER A 642 7.13 15.64 0.27
C SER A 642 7.32 14.34 -0.51
N CYS A 643 7.26 13.20 0.18
CA CYS A 643 7.27 11.88 -0.42
C CYS A 643 6.07 11.10 0.09
N HIS A 644 5.44 10.36 -0.79
CA HIS A 644 4.26 9.58 -0.48
C HIS A 644 4.32 8.19 -1.11
N ILE A 645 5.53 7.71 -1.41
CA ILE A 645 5.82 6.31 -1.76
C ILE A 645 5.48 5.39 -0.57
N LYS A 646 5.02 4.17 -0.86
CA LYS A 646 4.85 3.07 0.12
C LYS A 646 5.46 1.80 -0.45
N VAL A 647 6.64 1.45 0.05
CA VAL A 647 7.36 0.25 -0.37
C VAL A 647 8.13 -0.35 0.80
N LEU A 648 8.12 -1.68 0.86
CA LEU A 648 8.93 -2.51 1.75
C LEU A 648 9.76 -3.46 0.88
N ILE A 649 11.07 -3.55 1.09
CA ILE A 649 11.96 -4.49 0.38
C ILE A 649 12.74 -5.29 1.42
N ILE A 650 12.72 -6.62 1.30
CA ILE A 650 13.38 -7.56 2.19
C ILE A 650 14.47 -8.29 1.44
N ASP A 651 15.67 -8.28 2.02
CA ASP A 651 16.85 -9.03 1.55
C ASP A 651 17.20 -8.79 0.07
N SER A 652 16.78 -7.64 -0.48
CA SER A 652 16.83 -7.31 -1.92
C SER A 652 16.19 -8.37 -2.83
N HIS A 653 15.26 -9.17 -2.32
CA HIS A 653 14.66 -10.31 -3.03
C HIS A 653 13.13 -10.27 -3.07
N LEU A 654 12.50 -9.88 -1.96
CA LEU A 654 11.05 -9.78 -1.85
C LEU A 654 10.67 -8.32 -1.65
N ALA A 655 9.61 -7.87 -2.32
CA ALA A 655 9.13 -6.50 -2.15
C ALA A 655 7.61 -6.45 -2.03
N ILE A 656 7.11 -5.49 -1.26
CA ILE A 656 5.70 -5.12 -1.15
C ILE A 656 5.56 -3.66 -1.54
N GLN A 657 4.77 -3.38 -2.57
CA GLN A 657 4.49 -2.02 -3.04
C GLN A 657 2.98 -1.82 -3.17
N GLY A 658 2.50 -0.62 -2.84
CA GLY A 658 1.09 -0.28 -2.95
C GLY A 658 0.73 1.02 -2.26
N ASN A 659 -0.36 0.96 -1.48
CA ASN A 659 -1.03 2.13 -0.93
C ASN A 659 -0.92 2.24 0.59
N GLY A 660 -0.64 1.12 1.26
CA GLY A 660 -0.61 1.05 2.71
C GLY A 660 0.62 1.73 3.29
N ASN A 661 0.41 2.81 4.05
CA ASN A 661 1.47 3.41 4.85
C ASN A 661 1.85 2.46 6.00
N GLN A 662 3.02 2.72 6.59
CA GLN A 662 3.42 2.07 7.84
C GLN A 662 2.92 2.83 9.08
N ASP A 663 1.69 3.36 9.01
CA ASP A 663 1.07 4.20 10.02
C ASP A 663 -0.15 3.56 10.69
N THR A 664 -0.60 4.17 11.79
CA THR A 664 -1.75 3.72 12.58
C THR A 664 -3.02 3.65 11.72
N GLN A 665 -3.33 4.68 10.96
CA GLN A 665 -4.55 4.72 10.16
C GLN A 665 -4.63 3.54 9.17
N THR A 666 -3.52 3.22 8.52
CA THR A 666 -3.39 2.07 7.61
C THR A 666 -3.54 0.74 8.35
N TYR A 667 -2.85 0.59 9.49
CA TYR A 667 -2.85 -0.66 10.26
C TYR A 667 -4.17 -0.95 10.96
N PHE A 668 -5.00 0.07 11.22
CA PHE A 668 -6.25 -0.11 11.98
C PHE A 668 -7.55 0.12 11.20
N HIS A 669 -7.58 0.98 10.17
CA HIS A 669 -8.87 1.44 9.61
C HIS A 669 -9.00 1.52 8.10
N SER A 670 -7.94 1.84 7.35
CA SER A 670 -8.06 2.08 5.90
C SER A 670 -8.21 0.81 5.06
N GLN A 671 -8.97 0.90 3.97
CA GLN A 671 -8.90 -0.08 2.88
C GLN A 671 -7.68 0.21 2.03
N GLU A 672 -6.85 -0.79 1.83
CA GLU A 672 -5.61 -0.68 1.06
C GLU A 672 -5.46 -1.85 0.11
N ILE A 673 -4.65 -1.62 -0.93
CA ILE A 673 -4.16 -2.67 -1.82
C ILE A 673 -2.65 -2.54 -1.99
N ASN A 674 -1.98 -3.68 -1.90
CA ASN A 674 -0.56 -3.84 -2.15
C ASN A 674 -0.32 -5.14 -2.92
N VAL A 675 0.77 -5.17 -3.68
CA VAL A 675 1.27 -6.39 -4.31
C VAL A 675 2.62 -6.72 -3.70
N MET A 676 2.75 -7.97 -3.25
CA MET A 676 4.01 -8.58 -2.89
C MET A 676 4.55 -9.37 -4.08
N LEU A 677 5.83 -9.24 -4.39
CA LEU A 677 6.51 -9.97 -5.46
C LEU A 677 7.79 -10.63 -4.97
N ASP A 678 8.18 -11.69 -5.67
CA ASP A 678 9.38 -12.48 -5.36
C ASP A 678 10.37 -12.42 -6.54
N SER A 679 11.29 -11.44 -6.50
CA SER A 679 12.32 -11.26 -7.53
C SER A 679 13.44 -10.32 -7.06
N GLU A 680 14.65 -10.88 -6.99
CA GLU A 680 15.89 -10.12 -6.72
C GLU A 680 16.10 -8.99 -7.72
N GLU A 681 15.88 -9.29 -9.00
CA GLU A 681 16.19 -8.39 -10.09
C GLU A 681 15.20 -7.20 -10.11
N VAL A 682 13.91 -7.43 -9.86
CA VAL A 682 12.94 -6.33 -9.70
C VAL A 682 13.29 -5.47 -8.48
N CYS A 683 13.61 -6.10 -7.33
CA CYS A 683 13.98 -5.38 -6.11
C CYS A 683 15.24 -4.50 -6.32
N LYS A 684 16.25 -5.04 -7.01
CA LYS A 684 17.46 -4.31 -7.36
C LYS A 684 17.15 -3.07 -8.22
N ARG A 685 16.34 -3.24 -9.28
CA ARG A 685 15.92 -2.13 -10.16
C ARG A 685 15.11 -1.08 -9.40
N TRP A 686 14.25 -1.48 -8.46
CA TRP A 686 13.54 -0.55 -7.60
C TRP A 686 14.47 0.25 -6.71
N MET A 687 15.44 -0.39 -6.03
CA MET A 687 16.42 0.32 -5.21
C MET A 687 17.26 1.31 -6.02
N GLU A 688 17.69 0.94 -7.23
CA GLU A 688 18.40 1.84 -8.15
C GLU A 688 17.52 3.04 -8.55
N GLY A 689 16.26 2.78 -8.90
CA GLY A 689 15.29 3.81 -9.25
C GLY A 689 14.97 4.77 -8.10
N LEU A 690 14.78 4.25 -6.90
CA LEU A 690 14.52 5.04 -5.70
C LEU A 690 15.72 5.95 -5.38
N ARG A 691 16.94 5.42 -5.38
CA ARG A 691 18.17 6.19 -5.13
C ARG A 691 18.48 7.20 -6.23
N ARG A 692 18.17 6.89 -7.49
CA ARG A 692 18.43 7.81 -8.61
C ARG A 692 17.53 9.04 -8.59
N ASN A 693 16.27 8.87 -8.18
CA ASN A 693 15.22 9.87 -8.33
C ASN A 693 14.99 10.76 -7.08
N GLN A 694 15.84 10.66 -6.06
CA GLN A 694 15.83 11.53 -4.87
C GLN A 694 17.22 11.59 -4.23
N ASN A 695 17.45 12.48 -3.27
CA ASN A 695 18.73 12.59 -2.55
C ASN A 695 18.65 12.14 -1.08
N THR A 696 17.60 11.42 -0.69
CA THR A 696 17.31 11.00 0.68
C THR A 696 18.49 10.30 1.36
N GLU A 697 19.09 9.28 0.73
CA GLU A 697 20.25 8.56 1.29
C GLU A 697 21.46 9.48 1.53
N LYS A 698 21.65 10.48 0.67
CA LYS A 698 22.82 11.36 0.68
C LYS A 698 22.73 12.43 1.76
N TYR A 699 21.53 12.97 1.99
CA TYR A 699 21.36 14.16 2.83
C TYR A 699 20.34 14.00 3.96
N GLY A 700 19.60 12.90 4.01
CA GLY A 700 18.43 12.76 4.89
C GLY A 700 18.69 12.12 6.25
N LEU A 701 19.90 11.62 6.52
CA LEU A 701 20.17 10.80 7.72
C LEU A 701 19.86 11.57 9.01
N VAL A 702 19.06 10.96 9.90
CA VAL A 702 18.75 11.53 11.22
C VAL A 702 19.78 11.08 12.27
N SER A 703 19.92 11.88 13.32
CA SER A 703 20.77 11.58 14.47
C SER A 703 20.21 10.40 15.27
N PRO A 704 21.02 9.37 15.60
CA PRO A 704 20.57 8.29 16.48
C PRO A 704 20.44 8.75 17.95
N LEU A 705 20.91 9.96 18.29
CA LEU A 705 20.82 10.50 19.65
C LEU A 705 19.41 10.95 19.98
N ASP A 706 18.72 11.59 19.03
CA ASP A 706 17.41 12.17 19.24
C ASP A 706 16.38 11.82 18.14
N GLY A 707 16.76 11.11 17.09
CA GLY A 707 15.87 10.76 15.97
C GLY A 707 15.58 11.91 15.01
N CYS A 708 16.23 13.07 15.18
CA CYS A 708 15.96 14.29 14.42
C CYS A 708 17.03 14.52 13.35
N TRP A 709 16.68 15.22 12.27
CA TRP A 709 17.67 15.66 11.29
C TRP A 709 18.31 16.99 11.72
N HIS A 710 19.62 17.09 11.59
CA HIS A 710 20.40 18.29 11.90
C HIS A 710 21.20 18.73 10.70
N ASP A 711 21.21 20.03 10.43
CA ASP A 711 22.02 20.61 9.37
C ASP A 711 23.51 20.34 9.65
N PRO A 712 24.24 19.67 8.73
CA PRO A 712 25.63 19.32 8.97
C PRO A 712 26.57 20.52 9.15
N LYS A 713 26.16 21.72 8.72
CA LYS A 713 26.95 22.96 8.84
C LYS A 713 26.63 23.73 10.10
N THR A 714 25.36 23.80 10.50
CA THR A 714 24.93 24.62 11.66
C THR A 714 24.63 23.82 12.92
N GLY A 715 24.32 22.53 12.80
CA GLY A 715 23.84 21.67 13.89
C GLY A 715 22.38 21.88 14.28
N GLU A 716 21.69 22.84 13.64
CA GLU A 716 20.28 23.14 13.94
C GLU A 716 19.35 22.10 13.31
N MET A 717 18.19 21.87 13.93
CA MET A 717 17.15 21.04 13.32
C MET A 717 16.57 21.73 12.07
N ALA A 718 16.03 20.93 11.15
CA ALA A 718 15.35 21.44 9.97
C ALA A 718 14.24 22.45 10.33
N GLU A 719 14.08 23.49 9.50
CA GLU A 719 13.09 24.52 9.76
C GLU A 719 11.69 23.93 9.93
N GLY A 720 11.07 24.23 11.07
CA GLY A 720 9.72 23.79 11.39
C GLY A 720 9.59 22.43 12.05
N ALA A 721 10.67 21.66 12.15
CA ALA A 721 10.72 20.43 12.94
C ALA A 721 10.22 20.69 14.36
N ILE A 722 9.44 19.74 14.89
CA ILE A 722 8.94 19.82 16.27
C ILE A 722 9.82 19.02 17.23
N GLY A 723 10.61 18.08 16.70
CA GLY A 723 11.46 17.18 17.46
C GLY A 723 10.64 16.17 18.27
N VAL A 724 11.22 15.70 19.38
CA VAL A 724 10.64 14.63 20.20
C VAL A 724 9.70 15.10 21.31
N ASP A 725 9.71 16.39 21.65
CA ASP A 725 8.80 16.99 22.64
C ASP A 725 7.84 17.99 21.97
N PRO A 726 6.62 17.57 21.63
CA PRO A 726 5.64 18.46 20.98
C PRO A 726 5.01 19.48 21.95
N GLY A 727 5.37 19.45 23.24
CA GLY A 727 4.88 20.31 24.32
C GLY A 727 3.62 19.79 25.03
N ARG A 728 3.33 20.36 26.23
CA ARG A 728 2.10 20.04 27.00
C ARG A 728 0.86 20.49 26.21
N PHE A 729 -0.11 19.58 26.00
CA PHE A 729 -1.34 19.77 25.20
C PHE A 729 -1.17 19.73 23.67
N SER A 730 -0.14 19.07 23.15
CA SER A 730 0.05 18.84 21.70
C SER A 730 -1.18 18.23 20.99
N TRP A 731 -1.96 17.39 21.67
CA TRP A 731 -3.23 16.83 21.16
C TRP A 731 -4.24 17.91 20.74
N ALA A 732 -4.22 19.10 21.37
CA ALA A 732 -5.10 20.21 21.02
C ALA A 732 -4.74 20.80 19.64
N LYS A 733 -3.44 20.83 19.28
CA LYS A 733 -2.99 21.17 17.92
C LYS A 733 -3.52 20.14 16.92
N GLY A 734 -3.55 18.87 17.29
CA GLY A 734 -4.11 17.81 16.46
C GLY A 734 -5.62 17.92 16.24
N VAL A 735 -6.38 18.30 17.28
CA VAL A 735 -7.82 18.58 17.14
C VAL A 735 -8.06 19.76 16.20
N ILE A 736 -7.28 20.84 16.31
CA ILE A 736 -7.36 21.99 15.39
C ILE A 736 -7.06 21.55 13.95
N GLY A 737 -6.01 20.75 13.73
CA GLY A 737 -5.67 20.21 12.42
C GLY A 737 -6.76 19.31 11.83
N ALA A 738 -7.37 18.44 12.64
CA ALA A 738 -8.49 17.61 12.21
C ALA A 738 -9.71 18.45 11.77
N VAL A 739 -10.02 19.52 12.50
CA VAL A 739 -11.10 20.46 12.13
C VAL A 739 -10.78 21.19 10.81
N GLN A 740 -9.52 21.56 10.57
CA GLN A 740 -9.09 22.16 9.31
C GLN A 740 -9.19 21.19 8.12
N ARG A 741 -8.85 19.90 8.31
CA ARG A 741 -9.03 18.84 7.30
C ARG A 741 -10.51 18.64 6.93
N VAL A 742 -11.40 18.55 7.91
CA VAL A 742 -12.86 18.42 7.68
C VAL A 742 -13.44 19.63 6.93
N ARG A 743 -12.86 20.82 7.12
CA ARG A 743 -13.27 22.05 6.40
C ARG A 743 -12.69 22.17 4.99
N GLY A 744 -11.95 21.17 4.50
CA GLY A 744 -11.32 21.19 3.18
C GLY A 744 -10.14 22.17 3.05
N ALA A 745 -9.62 22.67 4.17
CA ALA A 745 -8.44 23.53 4.23
C ALA A 745 -7.16 22.77 4.61
N GLY A 746 -7.30 21.60 5.25
CA GLY A 746 -6.21 20.66 5.46
C GLY A 746 -6.13 19.70 4.27
N GLY A 747 -5.32 20.04 3.28
CA GLY A 747 -4.92 19.08 2.24
C GLY A 747 -4.14 17.93 2.87
N PHE A 748 -4.32 16.72 2.33
CA PHE A 748 -3.34 15.65 2.52
C PHE A 748 -1.99 16.12 1.95
#